data_AF-A8UEW7-F1
#
_entry.id   AF-A8UEW7-F1
#
_cell.length_a   1.000
_cell.length_b   1.000
_cell.length_c   1.000
_cell.angle_alpha   90.00
_cell.angle_beta   90.00
_cell.angle_gamma   90.00
#
_symmetry.space_group_name_H-M   'P 1'
#
loop_
_entity.id
_entity.type
_entity.pdbx_description
1 polymer ?
#
loop_
_entity_poly.entity_id
_entity_poly.type
_entity_poly.pdbx_seq_one_letter_code
_entity_poly.pdbx_strand_id
1 'polypeptide(L)'
;MKNNNLFLILLLIVVSASHLFGQNNLKSSEYGALIIDYLKEKKSDFNFNDQDIEQLVVNNAYYSESTDLTQVYVNQTFQGIRIFNAISSVAIKDDKVFYYANRFLNDISNKVNSTFPSFSPVSAIQNIAIKLELGNLQNIVQLDHDRNNYVFSNAGISTQDITVELVYVKQEESLMLAWDLIIYAKDNKHWWSVRVNALNNEIIEINDLILTCTFEQNHKHSEHSSQLDFNNLVTSPNSFLVDGSSYNVFPLPIESPNHGVRQIVTEPASPTASPFGWHDDDGILGAEYTIARGNNVWAKEDVKGNDSRLSFSPDGTSTLNFDFPLDFNLSPLDYQEAAITNLFYLNNMMHDIWFQHGFDESAGNFQTTNYSNQGAGGDFVFADAQDGSGFNNANFGTPPDGFSPRMQMFLWSPPGTNVSPRVVIENGSLIGTYEGVGAGFGALFSATPISSNLVLATDTGVDIYDACEGIVNSAALNGNIAVIRRGTCEFGAKVLAAENAGAIATIVVNNEPGPAIVMGAGAQGGFVSIPSLMLPQGTGEALITALINGENITASLLGPDLTDFIDGDFDNGIIAHEYGHGISNRLAGGPSAAGCLQNNEQMGEGWSDWFGLMVTMKSTDFSDDARGIGTFAISEPVTGEGIRPARYSTDFTENGFTYNASNTLAQPHGIGFVWATVLWDLTWAYIDKYGFDPDLYNGNGGNNKVMKLVIDGLKLQPCGPGFVDGRDAILAADIATTGGVDQCIIWEVFAARGLGLAAQQGSSNSRIDQIEDFTMPPSNDPSLANCSSLSVDEFSEDSLSVFPNPTQTELSISTRYDLGNVAITLVDINGRVVLEMQKELFNTITINTSQLQSGLYILSIKGDDFSYNEKIIKN
;
A
#
# COMPACT_ATOMS: atom_id res chain seq x y z
N MET A 1 28.65 -12.72 -59.52
CA MET A 1 28.82 -13.95 -58.70
C MET A 1 29.16 -13.50 -57.28
N LYS A 2 28.50 -14.06 -56.26
CA LYS A 2 28.78 -13.98 -54.81
C LYS A 2 28.93 -12.58 -54.16
N ASN A 3 28.02 -12.31 -53.20
CA ASN A 3 28.27 -11.89 -51.80
C ASN A 3 29.33 -10.77 -51.53
N ASN A 4 29.03 -9.66 -50.83
CA ASN A 4 28.42 -9.60 -49.49
C ASN A 4 27.88 -8.19 -49.11
N ASN A 5 26.95 -8.18 -48.16
CA ASN A 5 26.60 -7.19 -47.11
C ASN A 5 26.90 -5.68 -47.29
N LEU A 6 25.86 -4.87 -47.08
CA LEU A 6 25.89 -3.80 -46.05
C LEU A 6 24.51 -3.72 -45.36
N PHE A 7 24.48 -3.25 -44.11
CA PHE A 7 23.27 -3.26 -43.26
C PHE A 7 22.20 -2.27 -43.73
N LEU A 8 20.93 -2.66 -43.57
CA LEU A 8 19.82 -1.74 -43.41
C LEU A 8 19.44 -1.75 -41.92
N ILE A 9 19.57 -0.61 -41.23
CA ILE A 9 19.10 -0.49 -39.84
C ILE A 9 17.59 -0.29 -39.92
N LEU A 10 16.84 -1.30 -39.47
CA LEU A 10 15.41 -1.15 -39.26
C LEU A 10 15.21 -0.47 -37.91
N LEU A 11 14.83 0.81 -37.94
CA LEU A 11 14.48 1.53 -36.71
C LEU A 11 13.10 1.02 -36.26
N LEU A 12 13.07 0.09 -35.29
CA LEU A 12 11.82 -0.20 -34.59
C LEU A 12 11.44 1.03 -33.76
N ILE A 13 10.52 1.83 -34.30
CA ILE A 13 9.74 2.75 -33.49
C ILE A 13 8.76 1.88 -32.71
N VAL A 14 9.03 1.66 -31.43
CA VAL A 14 8.02 1.14 -30.50
C VAL A 14 6.98 2.24 -30.36
N VAL A 15 5.87 2.09 -31.10
CA VAL A 15 4.67 2.86 -30.85
C VAL A 15 4.00 2.18 -29.67
N SER A 16 4.18 2.75 -28.47
CA SER A 16 3.31 2.45 -27.35
C SER A 16 1.86 2.71 -27.78
N ALA A 17 0.98 1.75 -27.52
CA ALA A 17 -0.43 1.93 -27.82
C ALA A 17 -1.03 2.90 -26.78
N SER A 18 -1.06 4.19 -27.09
CA SER A 18 -1.86 5.13 -26.33
C SER A 18 -3.34 4.82 -26.58
N HIS A 19 -3.99 4.23 -25.57
CA HIS A 19 -5.42 3.93 -25.65
C HIS A 19 -6.19 5.24 -25.79
N LEU A 20 -6.90 5.39 -26.91
CA LEU A 20 -7.67 6.59 -27.24
C LEU A 20 -8.88 6.66 -26.31
N PHE A 21 -8.76 7.42 -25.21
CA PHE A 21 -9.82 7.71 -24.24
C PHE A 21 -10.96 8.58 -24.82
N GLY A 22 -11.60 8.07 -25.88
CA GLY A 22 -12.84 8.60 -26.38
C GLY A 22 -13.96 8.35 -25.37
N GLN A 23 -14.17 9.31 -24.46
CA GLN A 23 -15.16 9.30 -23.37
C GLN A 23 -16.42 8.46 -23.71
N ASN A 24 -16.52 7.28 -23.11
CA ASN A 24 -17.64 6.37 -23.30
C ASN A 24 -18.88 6.92 -22.59
N ASN A 25 -19.67 7.71 -23.34
CA ASN A 25 -20.90 8.30 -22.83
C ASN A 25 -21.85 7.19 -22.36
N LEU A 26 -22.33 7.31 -21.12
CA LEU A 26 -23.16 6.30 -20.48
C LEU A 26 -24.39 5.95 -21.32
N LYS A 27 -25.01 6.92 -22.02
CA LYS A 27 -26.19 6.69 -22.89
C LYS A 27 -25.93 5.75 -24.09
N SER A 28 -24.68 5.45 -24.38
CA SER A 28 -24.24 4.54 -25.45
C SER A 28 -23.55 3.27 -24.96
N SER A 29 -23.36 3.09 -23.65
CA SER A 29 -22.87 1.82 -23.09
C SER A 29 -24.00 0.81 -22.94
N GLU A 30 -23.64 -0.48 -22.84
CA GLU A 30 -24.57 -1.61 -22.71
C GLU A 30 -25.58 -1.42 -21.57
N TYR A 31 -25.08 -1.08 -20.38
CA TYR A 31 -25.88 -0.86 -19.18
C TYR A 31 -26.46 0.57 -19.05
N GLY A 32 -26.21 1.41 -20.05
CA GLY A 32 -26.48 2.84 -20.01
C GLY A 32 -27.91 3.23 -19.68
N ALA A 33 -28.87 2.60 -20.37
CA ALA A 33 -30.30 2.85 -20.15
C ALA A 33 -30.75 2.46 -18.74
N LEU A 34 -30.27 1.32 -18.24
CA LEU A 34 -30.62 0.79 -16.92
C LEU A 34 -30.15 1.71 -15.78
N ILE A 35 -28.88 2.12 -15.82
CA ILE A 35 -28.30 3.02 -14.80
C ILE A 35 -29.01 4.38 -14.84
N ILE A 36 -29.28 4.92 -16.04
CA ILE A 36 -29.94 6.22 -16.21
C ILE A 36 -31.40 6.19 -15.74
N ASP A 37 -32.14 5.10 -15.96
CA ASP A 37 -33.52 4.98 -15.49
C ASP A 37 -33.61 4.76 -13.97
N TYR A 38 -32.67 4.01 -13.38
CA TYR A 38 -32.51 3.94 -11.92
C TYR A 38 -32.23 5.33 -11.30
N LEU A 39 -31.31 6.10 -11.88
CA LEU A 39 -30.99 7.46 -11.41
C LEU A 39 -32.16 8.44 -11.55
N LYS A 40 -33.07 8.25 -12.53
CA LYS A 40 -34.31 9.04 -12.63
C LYS A 40 -35.32 8.67 -11.54
N GLU A 41 -35.42 7.38 -11.19
CA GLU A 41 -36.28 6.94 -10.09
C GLU A 41 -35.74 7.47 -8.74
N LYS A 42 -34.43 7.36 -8.53
CA LYS A 42 -33.73 7.81 -7.31
C LYS A 42 -33.38 9.29 -7.24
N LYS A 43 -33.84 10.08 -8.21
CA LYS A 43 -33.55 11.51 -8.35
C LYS A 43 -33.93 12.34 -7.12
N SER A 44 -35.04 11.99 -6.45
CA SER A 44 -35.48 12.63 -5.20
C SER A 44 -34.52 12.38 -4.05
N ASP A 45 -34.04 11.14 -3.93
CA ASP A 45 -33.33 10.61 -2.77
C ASP A 45 -31.95 11.28 -2.64
N PHE A 46 -31.34 11.61 -3.79
CA PHE A 46 -30.07 12.36 -3.89
C PHE A 46 -30.23 13.87 -4.17
N ASN A 47 -31.47 14.39 -4.22
CA ASN A 47 -31.78 15.79 -4.54
C ASN A 47 -31.20 16.29 -5.88
N PHE A 48 -31.17 15.45 -6.92
CA PHE A 48 -30.66 15.81 -8.26
C PHE A 48 -31.68 16.58 -9.11
N ASN A 49 -31.18 17.48 -9.98
CA ASN A 49 -31.93 18.00 -11.13
C ASN A 49 -31.72 17.11 -12.38
N ASP A 50 -32.28 17.46 -13.54
CA ASP A 50 -32.15 16.64 -14.76
C ASP A 50 -30.76 16.72 -15.42
N GLN A 51 -30.04 17.84 -15.24
CA GLN A 51 -28.72 18.10 -15.81
C GLN A 51 -27.62 17.35 -15.03
N ASP A 52 -27.78 17.23 -13.70
CA ASP A 52 -26.86 16.51 -12.81
C ASP A 52 -26.61 15.06 -13.26
N ILE A 53 -27.59 14.43 -13.93
CA ILE A 53 -27.52 13.06 -14.48
C ILE A 53 -27.62 13.00 -16.01
N GLU A 54 -27.52 14.13 -16.72
CA GLU A 54 -27.63 14.15 -18.18
C GLU A 54 -26.34 13.71 -18.89
N GLN A 55 -25.18 14.03 -18.32
CA GLN A 55 -23.88 13.86 -18.96
C GLN A 55 -22.96 13.03 -18.06
N LEU A 56 -23.12 11.71 -18.15
CA LEU A 56 -22.34 10.72 -17.41
C LEU A 56 -21.45 9.92 -18.37
N VAL A 57 -20.27 9.50 -17.91
CA VAL A 57 -19.32 8.66 -18.66
C VAL A 57 -18.95 7.41 -17.85
N VAL A 58 -18.66 6.31 -18.53
CA VAL A 58 -18.12 5.09 -17.90
C VAL A 58 -16.59 5.21 -17.86
N ASN A 59 -16.00 5.00 -16.68
CA ASN A 59 -14.55 4.90 -16.50
C ASN A 59 -14.08 3.47 -16.78
N ASN A 60 -14.62 2.50 -16.04
CA ASN A 60 -14.41 1.06 -16.24
C ASN A 60 -15.75 0.33 -16.12
N ALA A 61 -15.87 -0.81 -16.80
CA ALA A 61 -16.92 -1.80 -16.56
C ALA A 61 -16.37 -3.21 -16.78
N TYR A 62 -16.56 -4.11 -15.81
CA TYR A 62 -16.13 -5.51 -15.89
C TYR A 62 -17.08 -6.42 -15.11
N TYR A 63 -17.06 -7.72 -15.40
CA TYR A 63 -17.81 -8.73 -14.68
C TYR A 63 -16.92 -9.39 -13.62
N SER A 64 -17.33 -9.32 -12.36
CA SER A 64 -16.59 -9.88 -11.23
C SER A 64 -17.10 -11.29 -10.92
N GLU A 65 -16.38 -12.32 -11.38
CA GLU A 65 -16.76 -13.73 -11.16
C GLU A 65 -16.95 -14.07 -9.66
N SER A 66 -16.24 -13.34 -8.80
CA SER A 66 -16.32 -13.45 -7.34
C SER A 66 -17.74 -13.25 -6.79
N THR A 67 -18.49 -12.26 -7.29
CA THR A 67 -19.80 -11.84 -6.77
C THR A 67 -20.96 -12.16 -7.70
N ASP A 68 -20.67 -12.56 -8.95
CA ASP A 68 -21.66 -12.62 -10.05
C ASP A 68 -22.37 -11.24 -10.16
N LEU A 69 -21.57 -10.21 -10.39
CA LEU A 69 -21.97 -8.82 -10.61
C LEU A 69 -21.19 -8.23 -11.77
N THR A 70 -21.85 -7.45 -12.63
CA THR A 70 -21.14 -6.48 -13.48
C THR A 70 -20.94 -5.19 -12.70
N GLN A 71 -19.68 -4.84 -12.43
CA GLN A 71 -19.29 -3.56 -11.85
C GLN A 71 -19.19 -2.50 -12.96
N VAL A 72 -19.73 -1.31 -12.70
CA VAL A 72 -19.67 -0.16 -13.62
C VAL A 72 -19.35 1.10 -12.83
N TYR A 73 -18.18 1.68 -13.08
CA TYR A 73 -17.73 2.92 -12.44
C TYR A 73 -18.06 4.10 -13.35
N VAL A 74 -18.89 5.01 -12.85
CA VAL A 74 -19.47 6.10 -13.65
C VAL A 74 -19.03 7.44 -13.09
N ASN A 75 -18.50 8.32 -13.94
CA ASN A 75 -18.07 9.67 -13.56
C ASN A 75 -19.09 10.74 -14.03
N GLN A 76 -19.32 11.75 -13.19
CA GLN A 76 -20.17 12.89 -13.51
C GLN A 76 -19.43 13.93 -14.37
N THR A 77 -20.06 14.42 -15.44
CA THR A 77 -19.45 15.44 -16.32
C THR A 77 -20.40 16.63 -16.50
N PHE A 78 -19.84 17.80 -16.81
CA PHE A 78 -20.60 19.00 -17.18
C PHE A 78 -20.02 19.60 -18.47
N GLN A 79 -20.84 19.66 -19.52
CA GLN A 79 -20.44 20.13 -20.85
C GLN A 79 -19.23 19.36 -21.44
N GLY A 80 -19.09 18.07 -21.09
CA GLY A 80 -17.98 17.20 -21.50
C GLY A 80 -16.70 17.29 -20.66
N ILE A 81 -16.66 18.18 -19.67
CA ILE A 81 -15.57 18.30 -18.68
C ILE A 81 -15.90 17.38 -17.50
N ARG A 82 -14.99 16.49 -17.10
CA ARG A 82 -15.18 15.60 -15.95
C ARG A 82 -15.21 16.38 -14.63
N ILE A 83 -15.99 15.91 -13.66
CA ILE A 83 -15.86 16.34 -12.27
C ILE A 83 -14.90 15.37 -11.58
N PHE A 84 -13.81 15.91 -11.03
CA PHE A 84 -12.75 15.16 -10.38
C PHE A 84 -13.29 14.39 -9.16
N ASN A 85 -12.92 13.12 -9.04
CA ASN A 85 -13.38 12.14 -8.04
C ASN A 85 -14.91 12.00 -7.81
N ALA A 86 -15.75 12.61 -8.65
CA ALA A 86 -17.21 12.37 -8.67
C ALA A 86 -17.55 11.05 -9.39
N ILE A 87 -16.99 9.95 -8.89
CA ILE A 87 -17.13 8.60 -9.44
C ILE A 87 -18.03 7.76 -8.53
N SER A 88 -19.23 7.43 -9.02
CA SER A 88 -20.17 6.54 -8.36
C SER A 88 -19.92 5.09 -8.82
N SER A 89 -19.95 4.15 -7.88
CA SER A 89 -19.85 2.71 -8.16
C SER A 89 -21.25 2.13 -8.32
N VAL A 90 -21.49 1.39 -9.41
CA VAL A 90 -22.78 0.79 -9.75
C VAL A 90 -22.61 -0.69 -10.01
N ALA A 91 -23.30 -1.53 -9.25
CA ALA A 91 -23.25 -2.98 -9.42
C ALA A 91 -24.56 -3.49 -10.04
N ILE A 92 -24.44 -4.43 -10.99
CA ILE A 92 -25.57 -4.92 -11.79
C ILE A 92 -25.70 -6.44 -11.67
N LYS A 93 -26.93 -6.91 -11.43
CA LYS A 93 -27.32 -8.34 -11.38
C LYS A 93 -28.72 -8.51 -11.98
N ASP A 94 -28.97 -9.60 -12.71
CA ASP A 94 -30.27 -9.90 -13.34
C ASP A 94 -30.94 -8.73 -14.10
N ASP A 95 -30.16 -8.06 -14.98
CA ASP A 95 -30.56 -6.84 -15.73
C ASP A 95 -31.08 -5.68 -14.85
N LYS A 96 -30.60 -5.58 -13.60
CA LYS A 96 -30.99 -4.52 -12.64
C LYS A 96 -29.78 -3.94 -11.92
N VAL A 97 -29.88 -2.67 -11.54
CA VAL A 97 -28.97 -2.08 -10.53
C VAL A 97 -29.25 -2.80 -9.21
N PHE A 98 -28.25 -3.56 -8.75
CA PHE A 98 -28.26 -4.28 -7.48
C PHE A 98 -27.82 -3.36 -6.33
N TYR A 99 -26.75 -2.58 -6.56
CA TYR A 99 -26.17 -1.65 -5.59
C TYR A 99 -25.68 -0.37 -6.28
N TYR A 100 -25.70 0.76 -5.55
CA TYR A 100 -25.28 2.07 -6.04
C TYR A 100 -24.69 2.90 -4.90
N ALA A 101 -23.38 3.15 -4.96
CA ALA A 101 -22.69 4.06 -4.04
C ALA A 101 -22.46 5.42 -4.70
N ASN A 102 -23.08 6.47 -4.16
CA ASN A 102 -23.14 7.78 -4.80
C ASN A 102 -21.91 8.67 -4.54
N ARG A 103 -21.38 9.30 -5.58
CA ARG A 103 -20.50 10.49 -5.52
C ARG A 103 -20.88 11.63 -6.45
N PHE A 104 -22.01 11.53 -7.15
CA PHE A 104 -22.49 12.64 -7.96
C PHE A 104 -22.96 13.79 -7.08
N LEU A 105 -22.61 15.00 -7.52
CA LEU A 105 -22.96 16.26 -6.89
C LEU A 105 -24.30 16.76 -7.45
N ASN A 106 -25.06 17.44 -6.60
CA ASN A 106 -26.31 18.07 -7.01
C ASN A 106 -26.14 19.54 -7.40
N ASP A 107 -27.06 20.02 -8.22
CA ASP A 107 -27.18 21.42 -8.67
C ASP A 107 -25.95 21.97 -9.40
N ILE A 108 -25.27 21.12 -10.18
CA ILE A 108 -23.93 21.41 -10.74
C ILE A 108 -23.92 22.68 -11.61
N SER A 109 -25.01 22.95 -12.33
CA SER A 109 -25.19 24.14 -13.17
C SER A 109 -25.13 25.48 -12.42
N ASN A 110 -25.43 25.49 -11.11
CA ASN A 110 -25.33 26.68 -10.27
C ASN A 110 -23.99 26.76 -9.51
N LYS A 111 -23.24 25.65 -9.44
CA LYS A 111 -21.96 25.55 -8.71
C LYS A 111 -20.74 25.83 -9.59
N VAL A 112 -20.84 25.60 -10.90
CA VAL A 112 -19.75 25.81 -11.88
C VAL A 112 -19.37 27.29 -12.03
N ASN A 113 -18.07 27.61 -11.87
CA ASN A 113 -17.56 28.98 -11.95
C ASN A 113 -17.26 29.48 -13.38
N SER A 114 -16.89 28.59 -14.31
CA SER A 114 -16.60 28.87 -15.72
C SER A 114 -16.62 27.57 -16.53
N THR A 115 -16.82 27.67 -17.85
CA THR A 115 -16.65 26.56 -18.81
C THR A 115 -15.49 26.78 -19.78
N PHE A 116 -14.75 27.88 -19.63
CA PHE A 116 -13.58 28.21 -20.46
C PHE A 116 -12.37 28.55 -19.59
N PRO A 117 -11.19 27.97 -19.84
CA PRO A 117 -9.96 28.29 -19.13
C PRO A 117 -9.38 29.64 -19.59
N SER A 118 -8.84 30.41 -18.64
CA SER A 118 -8.08 31.64 -18.90
C SER A 118 -6.58 31.38 -19.06
N PHE A 119 -6.07 30.34 -18.40
CA PHE A 119 -4.66 29.92 -18.42
C PHE A 119 -4.50 28.59 -19.16
N SER A 120 -3.39 28.44 -19.87
CA SER A 120 -3.07 27.23 -20.64
C SER A 120 -2.52 26.11 -19.75
N PRO A 121 -2.62 24.83 -20.13
CA PRO A 121 -2.01 23.73 -19.36
C PRO A 121 -0.48 23.89 -19.26
N VAL A 122 0.16 24.46 -20.29
CA VAL A 122 1.59 24.83 -20.26
C VAL A 122 1.90 25.85 -19.15
N SER A 123 0.98 26.79 -18.88
CA SER A 123 1.09 27.77 -17.79
C SER A 123 0.90 27.14 -16.41
N ALA A 124 0.12 26.06 -16.32
CA ALA A 124 0.00 25.27 -15.10
C ALA A 124 1.28 24.45 -14.85
N ILE A 125 1.80 23.71 -15.84
CA ILE A 125 3.10 22.99 -15.74
C ILE A 125 4.21 23.95 -15.29
N GLN A 126 4.27 25.16 -15.88
CA GLN A 126 5.25 26.19 -15.52
C GLN A 126 5.12 26.64 -14.05
N ASN A 127 3.91 26.74 -13.50
CA ASN A 127 3.72 27.09 -12.10
C ASN A 127 4.14 25.94 -11.17
N ILE A 128 3.74 24.70 -11.51
CA ILE A 128 4.06 23.52 -10.69
C ILE A 128 5.56 23.25 -10.64
N ALA A 129 6.26 23.33 -11.78
CA ALA A 129 7.72 23.19 -11.83
C ALA A 129 8.46 24.19 -10.93
N ILE A 130 7.96 25.42 -10.81
CA ILE A 130 8.51 26.46 -9.92
C ILE A 130 8.12 26.20 -8.46
N LYS A 131 6.84 25.85 -8.20
CA LYS A 131 6.29 25.77 -6.84
C LYS A 131 6.70 24.51 -6.07
N LEU A 132 7.01 23.44 -6.79
CA LEU A 132 7.54 22.19 -6.24
C LEU A 132 9.06 22.05 -6.47
N GLU A 133 9.72 23.11 -6.95
CA GLU A 133 11.18 23.19 -7.14
C GLU A 133 11.78 22.04 -7.99
N LEU A 134 11.03 21.52 -8.98
CA LEU A 134 11.34 20.32 -9.81
C LEU A 134 12.51 20.49 -10.80
N GLY A 135 13.40 21.45 -10.55
CA GLY A 135 14.56 21.76 -11.38
C GLY A 135 14.24 22.58 -12.64
N ASN A 136 15.21 22.63 -13.56
CA ASN A 136 15.12 23.46 -14.75
C ASN A 136 14.19 22.87 -15.82
N LEU A 137 12.98 23.41 -15.87
CA LEU A 137 12.00 23.18 -16.94
C LEU A 137 12.59 23.43 -18.33
N GLN A 138 12.62 22.39 -19.15
CA GLN A 138 13.05 22.44 -20.55
C GLN A 138 11.87 22.84 -21.46
N ASN A 139 12.06 22.76 -22.78
CA ASN A 139 11.01 23.11 -23.73
C ASN A 139 9.85 22.09 -23.69
N ILE A 140 8.74 22.47 -23.05
CA ILE A 140 7.48 21.71 -23.09
C ILE A 140 7.01 21.56 -24.55
N VAL A 141 6.91 20.32 -25.03
CA VAL A 141 6.32 19.96 -26.33
C VAL A 141 5.01 19.25 -26.07
N GLN A 142 3.92 19.68 -26.71
CA GLN A 142 2.69 18.88 -26.74
C GLN A 142 2.90 17.71 -27.70
N LEU A 143 2.75 16.49 -27.19
CA LEU A 143 2.91 15.24 -27.94
C LEU A 143 1.57 14.77 -28.51
N ASP A 144 0.49 14.84 -27.73
CA ASP A 144 -0.86 14.43 -28.14
C ASP A 144 -1.96 15.27 -27.45
N HIS A 145 -3.20 15.18 -27.94
CA HIS A 145 -4.39 15.87 -27.40
C HIS A 145 -5.72 15.33 -27.96
N ASP A 146 -6.66 14.96 -27.06
CA ASP A 146 -8.09 14.79 -27.40
C ASP A 146 -8.99 15.61 -26.44
N ARG A 147 -9.74 16.57 -26.99
CA ARG A 147 -10.74 17.44 -26.33
C ARG A 147 -10.24 18.23 -25.11
N ASN A 148 -10.16 17.56 -23.98
CA ASN A 148 -9.79 18.10 -22.66
C ASN A 148 -8.48 17.49 -22.15
N ASN A 149 -8.04 16.37 -22.73
CA ASN A 149 -6.82 15.66 -22.41
C ASN A 149 -5.66 16.16 -23.28
N TYR A 150 -4.46 16.23 -22.69
CA TYR A 150 -3.22 16.64 -23.32
C TYR A 150 -2.09 15.76 -22.80
N VAL A 151 -1.17 15.39 -23.68
CA VAL A 151 0.10 14.75 -23.30
C VAL A 151 1.23 15.69 -23.67
N PHE A 152 2.09 16.00 -22.71
CA PHE A 152 3.27 16.83 -22.90
C PHE A 152 4.54 16.02 -22.63
N SER A 153 5.62 16.36 -23.34
CA SER A 153 6.96 15.85 -23.05
C SER A 153 7.29 16.03 -21.57
N ASN A 154 8.05 15.09 -20.99
CA ASN A 154 8.57 15.13 -19.60
C ASN A 154 9.29 16.44 -19.18
N ALA A 155 9.62 17.29 -20.15
CA ALA A 155 10.19 18.64 -20.02
C ALA A 155 11.44 18.71 -19.12
N GLY A 156 12.16 17.60 -18.98
CA GLY A 156 13.34 17.49 -18.11
C GLY A 156 13.06 17.52 -16.60
N ILE A 157 11.80 17.66 -16.18
CA ILE A 157 11.36 17.70 -14.76
C ILE A 157 10.73 16.37 -14.30
N SER A 158 10.22 15.58 -15.25
CA SER A 158 9.55 14.30 -14.99
C SER A 158 10.36 13.11 -15.53
N THR A 159 10.23 11.92 -14.94
CA THR A 159 10.83 10.67 -15.45
C THR A 159 10.10 10.19 -16.70
N GLN A 160 8.78 10.40 -16.75
CA GLN A 160 7.84 10.06 -17.82
C GLN A 160 7.16 11.30 -18.42
N ASP A 161 6.42 11.14 -19.52
CA ASP A 161 5.64 12.24 -20.10
C ASP A 161 4.48 12.68 -19.19
N ILE A 162 4.13 13.97 -19.28
CA ILE A 162 3.23 14.68 -18.37
C ILE A 162 1.82 14.68 -18.99
N THR A 163 0.87 13.98 -18.36
CA THR A 163 -0.54 14.06 -18.74
C THR A 163 -1.22 15.24 -18.05
N VAL A 164 -2.15 15.90 -18.75
CA VAL A 164 -2.96 17.00 -18.22
C VAL A 164 -4.40 16.91 -18.74
N GLU A 165 -5.40 16.98 -17.85
CA GLU A 165 -6.82 17.06 -18.22
C GLU A 165 -7.47 18.37 -17.73
N LEU A 166 -8.41 18.93 -18.49
CA LEU A 166 -9.33 19.97 -18.01
C LEU A 166 -10.49 19.31 -17.23
N VAL A 167 -10.59 19.61 -15.93
CA VAL A 167 -11.58 19.03 -15.00
C VAL A 167 -12.32 20.11 -14.19
N TYR A 168 -13.34 19.70 -13.46
CA TYR A 168 -13.97 20.45 -12.38
C TYR A 168 -13.59 19.87 -11.01
N VAL A 169 -13.01 20.67 -10.13
CA VAL A 169 -12.70 20.30 -8.75
C VAL A 169 -13.70 20.94 -7.80
N LYS A 170 -14.19 20.19 -6.81
CA LYS A 170 -15.12 20.71 -5.78
C LYS A 170 -14.35 21.52 -4.73
N GLN A 171 -14.67 22.80 -4.61
CA GLN A 171 -14.21 23.66 -3.50
C GLN A 171 -15.42 24.24 -2.77
N GLU A 172 -15.62 23.83 -1.52
CA GLU A 172 -16.82 24.12 -0.72
C GLU A 172 -18.12 23.75 -1.48
N GLU A 173 -18.99 24.72 -1.75
CA GLU A 173 -20.21 24.57 -2.56
C GLU A 173 -20.03 24.96 -4.04
N SER A 174 -18.79 25.11 -4.52
CA SER A 174 -18.47 25.50 -5.90
C SER A 174 -17.73 24.41 -6.67
N LEU A 175 -17.83 24.47 -8.00
CA LEU A 175 -17.05 23.67 -8.94
C LEU A 175 -16.08 24.60 -9.69
N MET A 176 -14.80 24.45 -9.37
CA MET A 176 -13.70 25.20 -9.98
C MET A 176 -13.21 24.50 -11.25
N LEU A 177 -13.21 25.22 -12.37
CA LEU A 177 -12.52 24.77 -13.57
C LEU A 177 -11.01 24.74 -13.33
N ALA A 178 -10.38 23.59 -13.50
CA ALA A 178 -8.98 23.34 -13.18
C ALA A 178 -8.28 22.45 -14.22
N TRP A 179 -6.96 22.55 -14.28
CA TRP A 179 -6.09 21.57 -14.90
C TRP A 179 -5.70 20.54 -13.85
N ASP A 180 -5.92 19.26 -14.12
CA ASP A 180 -5.40 18.11 -13.37
C ASP A 180 -4.10 17.68 -14.06
N LEU A 181 -2.96 17.76 -13.39
CA LEU A 181 -1.62 17.51 -13.95
C LEU A 181 -0.96 16.31 -13.28
N ILE A 182 -0.14 15.57 -14.03
CA ILE A 182 0.56 14.36 -13.59
C ILE A 182 2.05 14.44 -13.94
N ILE A 183 2.96 14.36 -12.95
CA ILE A 183 4.40 14.65 -13.11
C ILE A 183 5.25 13.74 -12.21
N TYR A 184 5.86 12.65 -12.70
CA TYR A 184 6.72 11.81 -11.86
C TYR A 184 8.08 12.50 -11.63
N ALA A 185 8.34 13.12 -10.48
CA ALA A 185 9.56 13.91 -10.27
C ALA A 185 10.82 13.04 -10.31
N LYS A 186 11.92 13.65 -10.80
CA LYS A 186 13.18 12.95 -11.10
C LYS A 186 14.12 12.77 -9.89
N ASP A 187 13.66 13.12 -8.71
CA ASP A 187 14.22 12.62 -7.44
C ASP A 187 13.56 11.30 -7.02
N ASN A 188 12.51 10.86 -7.73
CA ASN A 188 11.73 9.63 -7.59
C ASN A 188 10.96 9.48 -6.26
N LYS A 189 11.27 10.30 -5.26
CA LYS A 189 10.58 10.35 -3.95
C LYS A 189 9.12 10.77 -4.05
N HIS A 190 8.82 11.51 -5.12
CA HIS A 190 7.51 12.05 -5.39
C HIS A 190 7.18 11.83 -6.86
N TRP A 191 6.10 11.10 -7.09
CA TRP A 191 5.25 11.39 -8.23
C TRP A 191 4.52 12.72 -7.87
N TRP A 192 4.02 13.58 -8.78
CA TRP A 192 3.08 14.67 -8.42
C TRP A 192 1.78 14.74 -9.26
N SER A 193 0.61 14.69 -8.61
CA SER A 193 -0.73 14.97 -9.16
C SER A 193 -1.27 16.27 -8.57
N VAL A 194 -1.61 17.22 -9.43
CA VAL A 194 -1.73 18.63 -9.00
C VAL A 194 -2.87 19.34 -9.71
N ARG A 195 -3.78 19.95 -8.95
CA ARG A 195 -5.00 20.54 -9.50
C ARG A 195 -4.86 22.07 -9.48
N VAL A 196 -4.74 22.67 -10.67
CA VAL A 196 -4.42 24.10 -10.85
C VAL A 196 -5.61 24.83 -11.45
N ASN A 197 -6.13 25.83 -10.73
CA ASN A 197 -7.27 26.65 -11.13
C ASN A 197 -7.01 27.30 -12.51
N ALA A 198 -7.81 26.92 -13.50
CA ALA A 198 -7.60 27.32 -14.89
C ALA A 198 -7.98 28.79 -15.17
N LEU A 199 -8.50 29.53 -14.18
CA LEU A 199 -8.94 30.91 -14.31
C LEU A 199 -7.94 31.93 -13.74
N ASN A 200 -7.13 31.55 -12.74
CA ASN A 200 -6.13 32.41 -12.09
C ASN A 200 -4.73 31.77 -11.94
N ASN A 201 -4.57 30.50 -12.32
CA ASN A 201 -3.35 29.69 -12.20
C ASN A 201 -2.90 29.37 -10.76
N GLU A 202 -3.74 29.60 -9.75
CA GLU A 202 -3.47 29.19 -8.36
C GLU A 202 -3.64 27.67 -8.18
N ILE A 203 -2.91 27.08 -7.25
CA ILE A 203 -3.03 25.65 -6.94
C ILE A 203 -4.20 25.44 -5.97
N ILE A 204 -5.06 24.47 -6.29
CA ILE A 204 -6.20 24.05 -5.47
C ILE A 204 -5.78 22.92 -4.52
N GLU A 205 -5.08 21.91 -5.04
CA GLU A 205 -4.88 20.62 -4.35
C GLU A 205 -3.59 19.90 -4.82
N ILE A 206 -2.96 19.20 -3.87
CA ILE A 206 -1.80 18.29 -4.01
C ILE A 206 -1.86 17.31 -2.82
N ASN A 207 -2.10 16.00 -3.06
CA ASN A 207 -2.21 14.89 -2.05
C ASN A 207 -1.10 13.85 -2.29
N ASP A 208 -0.97 12.64 -1.70
CA ASP A 208 0.02 11.60 -2.17
C ASP A 208 -0.51 10.21 -2.47
N LEU A 209 0.01 9.65 -3.56
CA LEU A 209 -0.20 8.31 -4.03
C LEU A 209 1.10 7.46 -3.99
N ILE A 210 2.31 8.03 -3.92
CA ILE A 210 3.47 7.34 -3.32
C ILE A 210 3.21 7.39 -1.82
N LEU A 211 2.52 6.38 -1.30
CA LEU A 211 2.10 6.32 0.08
C LEU A 211 3.31 6.00 0.95
N THR A 212 4.01 7.07 1.35
CA THR A 212 5.25 7.03 2.13
C THR A 212 4.95 6.95 3.61
N CYS A 213 4.92 5.74 4.20
CA CYS A 213 4.45 5.46 5.57
C CYS A 213 5.28 6.08 6.73
N THR A 214 6.10 7.10 6.44
CA THR A 214 7.04 7.85 7.28
C THR A 214 6.79 7.76 8.79
N PHE A 215 7.47 6.81 9.42
CA PHE A 215 7.52 6.59 10.87
C PHE A 215 8.41 7.62 11.60
N GLU A 216 8.45 8.85 11.11
CA GLU A 216 8.82 9.98 11.95
C GLU A 216 7.78 10.15 13.07
N GLN A 217 8.18 10.83 14.15
CA GLN A 217 7.18 11.45 15.02
C GLN A 217 6.61 12.71 14.33
N ASN A 218 5.71 12.47 13.35
CA ASN A 218 4.70 13.33 12.70
C ASN A 218 4.94 13.89 11.25
N HIS A 219 4.41 13.15 10.24
CA HIS A 219 3.52 13.64 9.12
C HIS A 219 4.03 14.08 7.70
N LYS A 220 3.55 13.34 6.66
CA LYS A 220 2.92 13.77 5.36
C LYS A 220 3.73 13.90 4.02
N HIS A 221 3.02 13.88 2.87
CA HIS A 221 3.36 13.28 1.53
C HIS A 221 2.83 14.09 0.25
N SER A 222 3.23 13.85 -1.05
CA SER A 222 2.42 14.11 -2.34
C SER A 222 2.91 13.54 -3.77
N GLU A 223 2.24 13.12 -4.96
CA GLU A 223 1.00 12.35 -5.57
C GLU A 223 1.17 11.72 -7.04
N HIS A 224 0.42 10.77 -7.67
CA HIS A 224 0.78 10.16 -9.03
C HIS A 224 0.37 10.77 -10.41
N SER A 225 0.09 10.09 -11.58
CA SER A 225 -0.25 8.72 -12.13
C SER A 225 0.51 8.33 -13.45
N SER A 226 0.26 7.21 -14.19
CA SER A 226 -0.74 7.06 -15.31
C SER A 226 -0.22 6.08 -16.59
N GLN A 227 -1.17 4.39 -17.92
CA GLN A 227 -2.28 3.37 -18.19
C GLN A 227 -1.95 2.45 -19.42
N LEU A 228 -2.59 1.26 -19.53
CA LEU A 228 -2.66 0.34 -20.71
C LEU A 228 -4.09 -0.30 -20.88
N ASP A 229 -4.27 -1.53 -21.45
CA ASP A 229 -5.58 -2.25 -21.67
C ASP A 229 -5.36 -3.77 -22.02
N PHE A 230 -6.41 -4.60 -22.29
CA PHE A 230 -6.34 -6.04 -22.74
C PHE A 230 -7.29 -6.40 -23.98
N ASN A 231 -7.87 -7.64 -24.06
CA ASN A 231 -8.79 -8.32 -25.05
C ASN A 231 -8.20 -9.06 -26.31
N ASN A 232 -8.50 -10.35 -26.67
CA ASN A 232 -9.31 -11.49 -26.11
C ASN A 232 -9.06 -12.92 -26.77
N LEU A 233 -9.30 -14.05 -26.04
CA LEU A 233 -9.55 -15.49 -26.44
C LEU A 233 -8.48 -16.45 -27.08
N VAL A 234 -8.31 -17.69 -26.54
CA VAL A 234 -8.39 -19.05 -27.20
C VAL A 234 -7.85 -20.23 -26.33
N THR A 235 -8.31 -21.48 -26.57
CA THR A 235 -8.03 -22.70 -25.78
C THR A 235 -6.71 -23.46 -26.07
N SER A 236 -6.11 -24.06 -25.03
CA SER A 236 -5.18 -25.21 -25.09
C SER A 236 -5.08 -25.93 -23.72
N PRO A 237 -4.60 -27.19 -23.64
CA PRO A 237 -4.66 -27.97 -22.41
C PRO A 237 -3.59 -27.59 -21.39
N ASN A 238 -3.94 -27.53 -20.09
CA ASN A 238 -3.06 -27.17 -18.98
C ASN A 238 -1.77 -28.00 -18.95
N SER A 239 -0.67 -27.38 -19.36
CA SER A 239 0.68 -27.78 -18.99
C SER A 239 1.13 -26.90 -17.83
N PHE A 240 0.93 -27.38 -16.60
CA PHE A 240 1.56 -26.79 -15.42
C PHE A 240 3.08 -26.77 -15.62
N LEU A 241 3.71 -25.61 -15.46
CA LEU A 241 5.16 -25.48 -15.61
C LEU A 241 5.85 -25.96 -14.33
N VAL A 242 6.50 -27.12 -14.43
CA VAL A 242 7.49 -27.61 -13.46
C VAL A 242 8.82 -26.95 -13.83
N ASP A 243 9.03 -25.71 -13.35
CA ASP A 243 10.19 -24.87 -13.71
C ASP A 243 11.46 -25.23 -12.92
N GLY A 244 11.33 -25.99 -11.82
CA GLY A 244 12.41 -26.33 -10.91
C GLY A 244 12.88 -25.18 -10.01
N SER A 245 12.14 -24.07 -9.96
CA SER A 245 12.52 -22.89 -9.17
C SER A 245 12.56 -23.17 -7.68
N SER A 246 13.50 -22.54 -6.98
CA SER A 246 13.62 -22.65 -5.53
C SER A 246 14.17 -21.38 -4.88
N TYR A 247 13.51 -20.92 -3.82
CA TYR A 247 13.79 -19.65 -3.15
C TYR A 247 14.03 -19.91 -1.66
N ASN A 248 15.17 -19.47 -1.13
CA ASN A 248 15.44 -19.53 0.31
C ASN A 248 14.93 -18.24 0.97
N VAL A 249 13.79 -18.30 1.65
CA VAL A 249 13.00 -17.12 2.08
C VAL A 249 12.40 -17.34 3.45
N PHE A 250 11.75 -16.33 4.04
CA PHE A 250 10.82 -16.53 5.14
C PHE A 250 9.43 -16.85 4.55
N PRO A 251 9.02 -18.13 4.43
CA PRO A 251 7.74 -18.46 3.82
C PRO A 251 6.56 -17.99 4.68
N LEU A 252 5.48 -17.54 4.03
CA LEU A 252 4.21 -17.30 4.73
C LEU A 252 3.73 -18.58 5.44
N PRO A 253 3.17 -18.50 6.66
CA PRO A 253 2.79 -17.29 7.40
C PRO A 253 3.87 -16.76 8.38
N ILE A 254 5.17 -17.00 8.13
CA ILE A 254 6.23 -16.35 8.92
C ILE A 254 6.27 -14.86 8.56
N GLU A 255 6.02 -14.01 9.55
CA GLU A 255 5.99 -12.54 9.37
C GLU A 255 7.41 -11.94 9.20
N SER A 256 8.39 -12.39 9.98
CA SER A 256 9.75 -11.80 9.96
C SER A 256 10.76 -12.65 10.76
N PRO A 257 12.07 -12.31 10.75
CA PRO A 257 13.12 -13.14 11.39
C PRO A 257 13.04 -13.32 12.90
N ASN A 258 12.26 -12.48 13.62
CA ASN A 258 11.97 -12.70 15.04
C ASN A 258 10.79 -13.69 15.26
N HIS A 259 9.97 -13.94 14.22
CA HIS A 259 8.85 -14.89 14.22
C HIS A 259 9.19 -16.30 13.74
N GLY A 260 10.26 -16.48 12.95
CA GLY A 260 10.60 -17.77 12.36
C GLY A 260 11.98 -17.85 11.71
N VAL A 261 12.21 -18.92 10.94
CA VAL A 261 13.49 -19.20 10.26
C VAL A 261 13.27 -19.36 8.75
N ARG A 262 14.28 -19.00 7.95
CA ARG A 262 14.25 -19.21 6.49
C ARG A 262 14.12 -20.68 6.12
N GLN A 263 13.44 -20.94 5.01
CA GLN A 263 13.25 -22.26 4.42
C GLN A 263 13.37 -22.16 2.89
N ILE A 264 13.80 -23.25 2.24
CA ILE A 264 13.75 -23.35 0.78
C ILE A 264 12.33 -23.75 0.37
N VAL A 265 11.64 -22.87 -0.34
CA VAL A 265 10.37 -23.15 -1.02
C VAL A 265 10.67 -23.51 -2.48
N THR A 266 10.01 -24.53 -3.02
CA THR A 266 10.19 -25.01 -4.40
C THR A 266 8.90 -24.89 -5.18
N GLU A 267 8.96 -24.37 -6.42
CA GLU A 267 7.82 -24.25 -7.34
C GLU A 267 6.55 -23.62 -6.71
N PRO A 268 6.65 -22.46 -6.02
CA PRO A 268 5.54 -21.84 -5.26
C PRO A 268 4.42 -21.21 -6.11
N ALA A 269 4.61 -21.08 -7.42
CA ALA A 269 3.72 -20.30 -8.28
C ALA A 269 2.31 -20.89 -8.39
N SER A 270 1.29 -20.03 -8.25
CA SER A 270 -0.10 -20.45 -8.38
C SER A 270 -0.41 -20.88 -9.81
N PRO A 271 -0.94 -22.10 -10.04
CA PRO A 271 -1.29 -22.58 -11.38
C PRO A 271 -2.49 -21.83 -12.00
N THR A 272 -3.15 -20.96 -11.22
CA THR A 272 -4.26 -20.11 -11.67
C THR A 272 -3.79 -18.70 -12.04
N ALA A 273 -2.99 -18.07 -11.17
CA ALA A 273 -2.58 -16.66 -11.29
C ALA A 273 -1.23 -16.49 -12.01
N SER A 274 -0.29 -17.41 -11.78
CA SER A 274 1.03 -17.45 -12.43
C SER A 274 1.22 -18.78 -13.19
N PRO A 275 0.36 -19.10 -14.20
CA PRO A 275 0.34 -20.41 -14.86
C PRO A 275 1.64 -20.80 -15.60
N PHE A 276 2.51 -19.83 -15.87
CA PHE A 276 3.82 -20.00 -16.49
C PHE A 276 4.99 -19.83 -15.50
N GLY A 277 4.73 -19.82 -14.19
CA GLY A 277 5.72 -19.51 -13.16
C GLY A 277 5.97 -18.01 -13.00
N TRP A 278 6.87 -17.64 -12.09
CA TRP A 278 7.16 -16.24 -11.75
C TRP A 278 8.25 -15.58 -12.60
N HIS A 279 8.79 -16.30 -13.61
CA HIS A 279 9.92 -15.86 -14.44
C HIS A 279 9.62 -15.78 -15.96
N ASP A 280 8.41 -16.13 -16.37
CA ASP A 280 7.81 -15.82 -17.68
C ASP A 280 7.35 -14.34 -17.70
N ASP A 281 7.38 -13.65 -18.85
CA ASP A 281 6.60 -12.41 -19.04
C ASP A 281 5.88 -12.27 -20.39
N ASP A 282 5.75 -13.35 -21.18
CA ASP A 282 5.05 -13.37 -22.49
C ASP A 282 4.03 -14.50 -22.70
N GLY A 283 3.90 -15.44 -21.76
CA GLY A 283 2.96 -16.56 -21.80
C GLY A 283 3.38 -17.74 -22.67
N ILE A 284 4.69 -17.96 -22.86
CA ILE A 284 5.24 -19.01 -23.74
C ILE A 284 6.20 -19.96 -23.00
N LEU A 285 5.67 -20.70 -22.01
CA LEU A 285 6.28 -21.90 -21.38
C LEU A 285 7.82 -21.91 -21.37
N GLY A 286 8.36 -20.94 -20.64
CA GLY A 286 9.78 -20.67 -20.54
C GLY A 286 10.09 -19.92 -19.26
N ALA A 287 11.25 -19.27 -19.28
CA ALA A 287 11.61 -18.26 -18.29
C ALA A 287 12.48 -17.25 -19.05
N GLU A 288 11.92 -16.08 -19.33
CA GLU A 288 12.60 -15.00 -20.06
C GLU A 288 13.70 -14.39 -19.20
N TYR A 289 13.58 -14.54 -17.88
CA TYR A 289 14.54 -14.08 -16.88
C TYR A 289 15.07 -15.24 -16.04
N THR A 290 16.37 -15.20 -15.75
CA THR A 290 16.99 -16.00 -14.67
C THR A 290 17.23 -15.18 -13.40
N ILE A 291 16.93 -13.88 -13.45
CA ILE A 291 16.97 -12.95 -12.31
C ILE A 291 15.62 -12.88 -11.58
N ALA A 292 15.56 -12.19 -10.44
CA ALA A 292 14.33 -11.94 -9.67
C ALA A 292 13.34 -10.98 -10.40
N ARG A 293 12.82 -11.44 -11.54
CA ARG A 293 11.84 -10.78 -12.39
C ARG A 293 10.99 -11.81 -13.14
N GLY A 294 9.73 -11.44 -13.37
CA GLY A 294 8.89 -12.01 -14.43
C GLY A 294 7.61 -11.19 -14.53
N ASN A 295 6.49 -11.86 -14.76
CA ASN A 295 5.23 -11.24 -15.11
C ASN A 295 4.71 -10.22 -14.09
N ASN A 296 4.79 -10.55 -12.80
CA ASN A 296 4.06 -9.83 -11.74
C ASN A 296 4.91 -8.75 -11.05
N VAL A 297 6.23 -8.95 -11.01
CA VAL A 297 7.19 -8.09 -10.28
C VAL A 297 8.60 -8.18 -10.88
N TRP A 298 9.36 -7.08 -10.77
CA TRP A 298 10.81 -7.05 -10.91
C TRP A 298 11.43 -6.52 -9.59
N ALA A 299 12.09 -7.41 -8.86
CA ALA A 299 12.82 -7.06 -7.64
C ALA A 299 14.31 -6.82 -7.93
N LYS A 300 14.90 -5.78 -7.31
CA LYS A 300 16.28 -5.31 -7.54
C LYS A 300 16.74 -4.43 -6.37
N GLU A 301 18.03 -4.11 -6.27
CA GLU A 301 18.49 -3.03 -5.37
C GLU A 301 18.15 -1.65 -5.91
N ASP A 302 17.95 -0.68 -5.00
CA ASP A 302 18.28 0.70 -5.30
C ASP A 302 18.91 1.44 -4.12
N VAL A 303 20.11 1.01 -3.71
CA VAL A 303 20.90 1.62 -2.63
C VAL A 303 21.24 3.10 -2.89
N LYS A 304 20.89 3.63 -4.08
CA LYS A 304 21.15 5.00 -4.52
C LYS A 304 19.88 5.86 -4.52
N GLY A 305 18.69 5.27 -4.39
CA GLY A 305 17.39 5.95 -4.48
C GLY A 305 17.22 6.72 -5.78
N ASN A 306 17.57 6.11 -6.93
CA ASN A 306 17.66 6.77 -8.23
C ASN A 306 16.86 6.11 -9.39
N ASP A 307 15.99 5.16 -9.08
CA ASP A 307 15.08 4.43 -9.98
C ASP A 307 15.75 3.64 -11.12
N SER A 308 17.06 3.43 -11.03
CA SER A 308 17.85 2.84 -12.10
C SER A 308 17.27 1.50 -12.59
N ARG A 309 16.96 1.45 -13.89
CA ARG A 309 16.63 0.21 -14.63
C ARG A 309 17.87 -0.62 -14.99
N LEU A 310 19.03 -0.26 -14.45
CA LEU A 310 20.32 -0.96 -14.60
C LEU A 310 20.88 -1.44 -13.25
N SER A 311 20.08 -1.34 -12.17
CA SER A 311 20.47 -1.79 -10.83
C SER A 311 20.51 -3.32 -10.73
N PHE A 312 21.22 -3.82 -9.73
CA PHE A 312 21.44 -5.25 -9.56
C PHE A 312 20.17 -6.01 -9.11
N SER A 313 20.02 -7.23 -9.63
CA SER A 313 18.98 -8.20 -9.25
C SER A 313 19.64 -9.60 -9.26
N PRO A 314 19.40 -10.46 -8.26
CA PRO A 314 20.11 -11.73 -8.12
C PRO A 314 19.75 -12.71 -9.24
N ASP A 315 20.72 -13.47 -9.73
CA ASP A 315 20.60 -14.44 -10.82
C ASP A 315 20.55 -15.87 -10.26
N GLY A 316 19.38 -16.50 -10.30
CA GLY A 316 19.16 -17.91 -9.97
C GLY A 316 19.69 -18.88 -11.05
N THR A 317 20.24 -18.34 -12.13
CA THR A 317 20.76 -19.06 -13.32
C THR A 317 19.69 -19.85 -14.07
N SER A 318 20.08 -20.66 -15.06
CA SER A 318 19.17 -21.52 -15.83
C SER A 318 18.57 -22.69 -15.02
N THR A 319 18.63 -22.64 -13.70
CA THR A 319 17.95 -23.57 -12.77
C THR A 319 17.08 -22.83 -11.74
N LEU A 320 16.92 -21.50 -11.86
CA LEU A 320 16.05 -20.66 -11.01
C LEU A 320 16.23 -20.92 -9.50
N ASN A 321 17.48 -21.09 -9.06
CA ASN A 321 17.82 -21.41 -7.67
C ASN A 321 18.35 -20.18 -6.93
N PHE A 322 17.48 -19.57 -6.13
CA PHE A 322 17.73 -18.40 -5.31
C PHE A 322 18.04 -18.79 -3.85
N ASP A 323 19.01 -19.70 -3.67
CA ASP A 323 19.53 -20.13 -2.36
C ASP A 323 20.74 -19.29 -1.92
N PHE A 324 20.46 -18.06 -1.50
CA PHE A 324 21.50 -17.09 -1.09
C PHE A 324 21.73 -17.06 0.42
N PRO A 325 22.99 -16.89 0.89
CA PRO A 325 23.31 -16.80 2.31
C PRO A 325 22.72 -15.54 2.95
N LEU A 326 22.45 -15.60 4.25
CA LEU A 326 22.06 -14.45 5.06
C LEU A 326 22.77 -14.56 6.42
N ASP A 327 23.45 -13.49 6.82
CA ASP A 327 24.11 -13.38 8.11
C ASP A 327 23.94 -11.95 8.64
N PHE A 328 23.05 -11.78 9.62
CA PHE A 328 22.77 -10.49 10.26
C PHE A 328 23.94 -9.93 11.10
N ASN A 329 25.12 -10.56 11.09
CA ASN A 329 26.37 -10.00 11.61
C ASN A 329 27.18 -9.25 10.54
N LEU A 330 26.68 -9.18 9.30
CA LEU A 330 27.26 -8.43 8.17
C LEU A 330 26.41 -7.18 7.86
N SER A 331 26.92 -6.29 7.01
CA SER A 331 26.13 -5.14 6.54
C SER A 331 24.94 -5.64 5.70
N PRO A 332 23.79 -4.93 5.68
CA PRO A 332 22.71 -5.22 4.71
C PRO A 332 23.21 -5.29 3.26
N LEU A 333 24.22 -4.49 2.92
CA LEU A 333 24.86 -4.47 1.61
C LEU A 333 25.68 -5.74 1.28
N ASP A 334 25.94 -6.62 2.26
CA ASP A 334 26.65 -7.89 2.08
C ASP A 334 25.70 -9.10 1.86
N TYR A 335 24.37 -8.91 1.97
CA TYR A 335 23.38 -9.98 1.79
C TYR A 335 22.19 -9.60 0.86
N GLN A 336 22.42 -8.66 -0.06
CA GLN A 336 21.39 -8.12 -0.96
C GLN A 336 20.66 -9.19 -1.77
N GLU A 337 21.33 -10.26 -2.21
CA GLU A 337 20.65 -11.34 -2.96
C GLU A 337 19.56 -12.03 -2.14
N ALA A 338 19.76 -12.19 -0.83
CA ALA A 338 18.76 -12.79 0.05
C ALA A 338 17.57 -11.84 0.31
N ALA A 339 17.84 -10.53 0.46
CA ALA A 339 16.83 -9.50 0.63
C ALA A 339 15.92 -9.40 -0.60
N ILE A 340 16.51 -9.19 -1.79
CA ILE A 340 15.79 -9.09 -3.07
C ILE A 340 15.01 -10.39 -3.36
N THR A 341 15.53 -11.56 -2.98
CA THR A 341 14.83 -12.85 -3.13
C THR A 341 13.59 -12.93 -2.24
N ASN A 342 13.64 -12.43 -1.00
CA ASN A 342 12.49 -12.42 -0.10
C ASN A 342 11.41 -11.43 -0.58
N LEU A 343 11.82 -10.23 -1.01
CA LEU A 343 10.96 -9.22 -1.64
C LEU A 343 10.25 -9.76 -2.89
N PHE A 344 10.99 -10.43 -3.78
CA PHE A 344 10.46 -11.07 -4.99
C PHE A 344 9.44 -12.16 -4.68
N TYR A 345 9.78 -13.07 -3.75
CA TYR A 345 8.88 -14.13 -3.32
C TYR A 345 7.56 -13.56 -2.82
N LEU A 346 7.59 -12.58 -1.91
CA LEU A 346 6.36 -12.09 -1.30
C LEU A 346 5.51 -11.21 -2.23
N ASN A 347 6.12 -10.41 -3.12
CA ASN A 347 5.35 -9.69 -4.15
C ASN A 347 4.57 -10.67 -5.05
N ASN A 348 5.16 -11.80 -5.43
CA ASN A 348 4.46 -12.84 -6.17
C ASN A 348 3.44 -13.62 -5.31
N MET A 349 3.72 -13.89 -4.03
CA MET A 349 2.72 -14.51 -3.14
C MET A 349 1.50 -13.61 -2.96
N MET A 350 1.70 -12.30 -2.80
CA MET A 350 0.60 -11.32 -2.72
C MET A 350 -0.20 -11.29 -4.01
N HIS A 351 0.46 -11.23 -5.18
CA HIS A 351 -0.20 -11.37 -6.48
C HIS A 351 -1.07 -12.64 -6.52
N ASP A 352 -0.45 -13.80 -6.32
CA ASP A 352 -1.08 -15.11 -6.53
C ASP A 352 -2.20 -15.41 -5.53
N ILE A 353 -2.11 -14.91 -4.29
CA ILE A 353 -3.16 -15.03 -3.27
C ILE A 353 -4.34 -14.11 -3.63
N TRP A 354 -4.09 -12.82 -3.86
CA TRP A 354 -5.18 -11.85 -4.02
C TRP A 354 -5.88 -11.95 -5.36
N PHE A 355 -5.21 -12.42 -6.42
CA PHE A 355 -5.85 -12.90 -7.66
C PHE A 355 -6.94 -13.93 -7.35
N GLN A 356 -6.65 -14.92 -6.50
CA GLN A 356 -7.59 -16.00 -6.18
C GLN A 356 -8.81 -15.53 -5.35
N HIS A 357 -8.70 -14.38 -4.68
CA HIS A 357 -9.81 -13.68 -4.01
C HIS A 357 -10.50 -12.61 -4.88
N GLY A 358 -10.06 -12.43 -6.13
CA GLY A 358 -10.68 -11.54 -7.11
C GLY A 358 -10.05 -10.15 -7.22
N PHE A 359 -8.80 -9.95 -6.78
CA PHE A 359 -7.93 -8.92 -7.36
C PHE A 359 -7.28 -9.49 -8.63
N ASP A 360 -8.14 -9.87 -9.57
CA ASP A 360 -7.79 -10.48 -10.84
C ASP A 360 -7.47 -9.41 -11.89
N GLU A 361 -7.00 -9.90 -13.04
CA GLU A 361 -6.75 -9.15 -14.26
C GLU A 361 -7.82 -8.08 -14.57
N SER A 362 -9.11 -8.43 -14.53
CA SER A 362 -10.21 -7.52 -14.89
C SER A 362 -10.49 -6.45 -13.82
N ALA A 363 -10.08 -6.73 -12.59
CA ALA A 363 -10.10 -5.81 -11.46
C ALA A 363 -8.83 -4.94 -11.37
N GLY A 364 -7.93 -5.03 -12.36
CA GLY A 364 -6.75 -4.19 -12.52
C GLY A 364 -5.62 -4.55 -11.58
N ASN A 365 -5.17 -5.81 -11.65
CA ASN A 365 -3.98 -6.30 -10.94
C ASN A 365 -2.66 -5.83 -11.58
N PHE A 366 -1.52 -6.38 -11.16
CA PHE A 366 -0.19 -5.92 -11.57
C PHE A 366 0.54 -7.02 -12.37
N GLN A 367 0.48 -6.94 -13.71
CA GLN A 367 0.95 -7.99 -14.61
C GLN A 367 1.51 -7.41 -15.94
N THR A 368 2.66 -7.93 -16.39
CA THR A 368 3.30 -7.52 -17.67
C THR A 368 2.47 -7.99 -18.87
N THR A 369 2.20 -9.29 -18.91
CA THR A 369 1.35 -9.99 -19.86
C THR A 369 0.19 -10.62 -19.12
N ASN A 370 -0.95 -10.62 -19.78
CA ASN A 370 -2.20 -10.49 -19.06
C ASN A 370 -3.27 -11.32 -19.79
N TYR A 371 -3.46 -12.54 -19.26
CA TYR A 371 -3.62 -13.77 -20.02
C TYR A 371 -5.08 -14.09 -20.37
N SER A 372 -6.04 -13.79 -19.48
CA SER A 372 -7.48 -13.84 -19.79
C SER A 372 -7.88 -12.83 -20.85
N ASN A 373 -7.02 -11.82 -21.06
CA ASN A 373 -7.28 -10.71 -21.94
C ASN A 373 -8.45 -9.80 -21.42
N GLN A 374 -8.51 -9.40 -20.13
CA GLN A 374 -9.40 -8.36 -19.53
C GLN A 374 -8.71 -7.45 -18.48
N GLY A 375 -8.72 -6.10 -18.60
CA GLY A 375 -8.13 -5.15 -17.62
C GLY A 375 -7.21 -4.08 -18.28
N ALA A 376 -6.14 -3.62 -17.62
CA ALA A 376 -4.93 -3.04 -18.27
C ALA A 376 -3.58 -3.66 -17.82
N GLY A 377 -2.69 -4.04 -18.77
CA GLY A 377 -1.43 -4.75 -18.46
C GLY A 377 -0.13 -3.96 -18.60
N GLY A 378 1.01 -4.63 -18.73
CA GLY A 378 2.33 -4.00 -18.80
C GLY A 378 2.81 -3.38 -17.47
N ASP A 379 2.21 -3.78 -16.35
CA ASP A 379 2.23 -3.04 -15.09
C ASP A 379 2.64 -3.86 -13.85
N PHE A 380 3.55 -4.80 -14.05
CA PHE A 380 4.31 -5.43 -12.98
C PHE A 380 4.87 -4.42 -11.97
N VAL A 381 5.00 -4.85 -10.72
CA VAL A 381 5.56 -4.04 -9.63
C VAL A 381 7.08 -3.86 -9.81
N PHE A 382 7.57 -2.63 -9.78
CA PHE A 382 8.99 -2.38 -9.47
C PHE A 382 9.18 -2.53 -7.96
N ALA A 383 9.98 -3.48 -7.50
CA ALA A 383 10.23 -3.70 -6.08
C ALA A 383 11.70 -3.37 -5.76
N ASP A 384 11.94 -2.19 -5.20
CA ASP A 384 13.25 -1.64 -4.88
C ASP A 384 13.64 -2.01 -3.44
N ALA A 385 14.55 -2.97 -3.31
CA ALA A 385 15.12 -3.44 -2.05
C ALA A 385 16.23 -2.50 -1.55
N GLN A 386 16.33 -2.36 -0.23
CA GLN A 386 17.32 -1.54 0.48
C GLN A 386 17.45 -0.12 -0.09
N ASP A 387 16.32 0.50 -0.46
CA ASP A 387 16.28 1.73 -1.24
C ASP A 387 16.89 2.93 -0.48
N GLY A 388 17.87 3.58 -1.10
CA GLY A 388 18.68 4.65 -0.50
C GLY A 388 17.98 6.02 -0.43
N SER A 389 16.73 6.14 -0.86
CA SER A 389 15.96 7.38 -0.76
C SER A 389 15.41 7.65 0.64
N GLY A 390 15.34 6.64 1.52
CA GLY A 390 14.79 6.75 2.87
C GLY A 390 15.44 5.80 3.89
N PHE A 391 14.94 5.85 5.13
CA PHE A 391 15.26 4.94 6.23
C PHE A 391 14.04 4.84 7.17
N ASN A 392 13.98 3.80 7.99
CA ASN A 392 12.94 3.59 9.02
C ASN A 392 11.50 3.63 8.46
N ASN A 393 11.30 3.16 7.23
CA ASN A 393 10.03 3.25 6.53
C ASN A 393 9.99 2.27 5.32
N ALA A 394 8.85 2.20 4.63
CA ALA A 394 8.71 1.71 3.27
C ALA A 394 7.71 2.63 2.50
N ASN A 395 7.46 2.36 1.23
CA ASN A 395 6.35 2.98 0.51
C ASN A 395 5.84 2.13 -0.66
N PHE A 396 4.62 2.43 -1.09
CA PHE A 396 4.06 1.94 -2.33
C PHE A 396 3.39 3.04 -3.16
N GLY A 397 3.75 3.10 -4.43
CA GLY A 397 3.14 3.95 -5.43
C GLY A 397 2.23 3.18 -6.39
N THR A 398 0.91 3.28 -6.18
CA THR A 398 -0.14 2.73 -7.05
C THR A 398 -0.70 3.70 -8.13
N PRO A 399 -0.13 3.80 -9.36
CA PRO A 399 -0.84 4.45 -10.46
C PRO A 399 -2.05 3.61 -10.91
N PRO A 400 -2.98 4.17 -11.72
CA PRO A 400 -4.08 3.46 -12.35
C PRO A 400 -3.65 2.26 -13.20
N ASP A 401 -4.64 1.46 -13.56
CA ASP A 401 -4.56 0.21 -14.34
C ASP A 401 -3.57 0.26 -15.51
N GLY A 402 -2.62 -0.67 -15.61
CA GLY A 402 -1.70 -0.75 -16.75
C GLY A 402 -0.57 0.28 -16.77
N PHE A 403 -0.27 0.92 -15.63
CA PHE A 403 1.01 1.58 -15.39
C PHE A 403 1.71 0.88 -14.21
N SER A 404 2.99 0.48 -14.34
CA SER A 404 3.71 -0.20 -13.26
C SER A 404 3.71 0.61 -11.95
N PRO A 405 3.29 0.02 -10.82
CA PRO A 405 3.53 0.60 -9.51
C PRO A 405 4.99 0.42 -9.08
N ARG A 406 5.35 1.07 -7.97
CA ARG A 406 6.64 0.89 -7.32
C ARG A 406 6.47 0.64 -5.82
N MET A 407 7.15 -0.36 -5.29
CA MET A 407 7.36 -0.58 -3.86
C MET A 407 8.82 -0.22 -3.54
N GLN A 408 9.06 0.59 -2.52
CA GLN A 408 10.41 0.91 -2.04
C GLN A 408 10.56 0.49 -0.57
N MET A 409 11.44 -0.46 -0.30
CA MET A 409 11.73 -0.98 1.04
C MET A 409 13.02 -0.36 1.56
N PHE A 410 13.00 0.23 2.76
CA PHE A 410 14.19 0.85 3.34
C PHE A 410 14.80 0.04 4.49
N LEU A 411 16.06 0.35 4.80
CA LEU A 411 16.72 -0.12 6.02
C LEU A 411 16.23 0.66 7.25
N TRP A 412 16.15 -0.01 8.39
CA TRP A 412 15.67 0.51 9.67
C TRP A 412 16.82 0.61 10.67
N SER A 413 17.01 1.81 11.23
CA SER A 413 18.07 2.11 12.17
C SER A 413 17.69 1.74 13.62
N PRO A 414 18.61 1.21 14.44
CA PRO A 414 18.31 0.90 15.84
C PRO A 414 17.82 2.13 16.63
N PRO A 415 16.87 2.00 17.57
CA PRO A 415 16.33 3.12 18.34
C PRO A 415 17.39 4.04 18.95
N GLY A 416 17.35 5.33 18.57
CA GLY A 416 18.31 6.34 19.01
C GLY A 416 19.57 6.48 18.15
N THR A 417 19.71 5.70 17.08
CA THR A 417 20.76 5.87 16.06
C THR A 417 20.44 7.10 15.20
N ASN A 418 21.40 8.01 15.02
CA ASN A 418 21.24 9.07 14.04
C ASN A 418 21.67 8.57 12.65
N VAL A 419 20.74 8.55 11.70
CA VAL A 419 20.97 8.16 10.30
C VAL A 419 21.69 9.24 9.47
N SER A 420 21.84 10.45 10.02
CA SER A 420 22.46 11.59 9.34
C SER A 420 23.96 11.38 9.06
N PRO A 421 24.48 11.81 7.90
CA PRO A 421 25.92 11.81 7.65
C PRO A 421 26.65 12.76 8.62
N ARG A 422 27.89 12.41 8.94
CA ARG A 422 28.66 13.04 10.02
C ARG A 422 30.03 13.51 9.56
N VAL A 423 30.45 14.67 10.06
CA VAL A 423 31.80 15.22 9.94
C VAL A 423 32.54 14.95 11.24
N VAL A 424 33.53 14.08 11.22
CA VAL A 424 34.46 13.87 12.34
C VAL A 424 35.68 14.75 12.11
N ILE A 425 35.85 15.80 12.92
CA ILE A 425 37.02 16.67 12.88
C ILE A 425 38.11 16.09 13.79
N GLU A 426 39.26 15.77 13.21
CA GLU A 426 40.31 14.96 13.82
C GLU A 426 41.36 15.80 14.57
N ASN A 427 41.49 17.08 14.24
CA ASN A 427 42.47 18.01 14.81
C ASN A 427 41.96 19.47 14.83
N GLY A 428 42.78 20.40 15.32
CA GLY A 428 42.47 21.83 15.39
C GLY A 428 41.67 22.24 16.64
N SER A 429 41.06 23.43 16.61
CA SER A 429 40.26 23.98 17.70
C SER A 429 38.83 23.40 17.80
N LEU A 430 38.38 22.67 16.78
CA LEU A 430 37.03 22.13 16.62
C LEU A 430 36.99 20.59 16.60
N ILE A 431 37.83 19.92 17.39
CA ILE A 431 37.83 18.46 17.48
C ILE A 431 36.48 17.96 18.02
N GLY A 432 35.83 17.09 17.26
CA GLY A 432 34.51 16.54 17.60
C GLY A 432 33.82 15.87 16.42
N THR A 433 32.67 15.25 16.69
CA THR A 433 31.76 14.75 15.66
C THR A 433 30.60 15.72 15.52
N TYR A 434 30.29 16.11 14.28
CA TYR A 434 29.22 17.05 13.95
C TYR A 434 28.27 16.42 12.95
N GLU A 435 26.98 16.50 13.24
CA GLU A 435 25.91 16.00 12.37
C GLU A 435 25.66 17.00 11.24
N GLY A 436 25.48 16.48 10.03
CA GLY A 436 25.10 17.26 8.85
C GLY A 436 24.00 16.56 8.07
N VAL A 437 23.28 17.30 7.23
CA VAL A 437 22.23 16.73 6.39
C VAL A 437 22.80 16.48 5.00
N GLY A 438 22.56 15.29 4.44
CA GLY A 438 23.03 14.94 3.09
C GLY A 438 22.40 15.81 2.00
N ALA A 439 23.10 15.94 0.87
CA ALA A 439 22.50 16.45 -0.35
C ALA A 439 21.51 15.44 -0.95
N GLY A 440 20.45 15.93 -1.60
CA GLY A 440 19.57 15.12 -2.45
C GLY A 440 20.16 14.88 -3.85
N PHE A 441 21.49 14.88 -3.98
CA PHE A 441 22.23 14.75 -5.24
C PHE A 441 23.70 14.42 -4.98
N GLY A 442 24.41 13.98 -6.03
CA GLY A 442 25.78 13.49 -5.93
C GLY A 442 25.84 12.04 -5.43
N ALA A 443 26.99 11.63 -4.91
CA ALA A 443 27.10 10.33 -4.25
C ALA A 443 26.54 10.38 -2.82
N LEU A 444 26.02 9.24 -2.33
CA LEU A 444 25.71 9.06 -0.91
C LEU A 444 27.01 8.83 -0.11
N PHE A 445 26.98 9.17 1.19
CA PHE A 445 28.07 8.83 2.10
C PHE A 445 27.93 7.38 2.57
N SER A 446 29.05 6.64 2.59
CA SER A 446 29.12 5.27 3.11
C SER A 446 29.74 5.21 4.50
N ALA A 447 29.73 4.04 5.14
CA ALA A 447 30.50 3.78 6.36
C ALA A 447 32.02 3.88 6.16
N THR A 448 32.54 3.83 4.92
CA THR A 448 33.95 4.09 4.63
C THR A 448 34.22 5.60 4.70
N PRO A 449 35.10 6.10 5.60
CA PRO A 449 35.35 7.52 5.76
C PRO A 449 36.07 8.12 4.55
N ILE A 450 35.59 9.29 4.09
CA ILE A 450 36.33 10.16 3.19
C ILE A 450 37.16 11.11 4.05
N SER A 451 38.41 10.72 4.32
CA SER A 451 39.37 11.45 5.15
C SER A 451 40.31 12.32 4.32
N SER A 452 40.27 13.65 4.50
CA SER A 452 41.27 14.57 3.91
C SER A 452 41.31 15.91 4.66
N ASN A 453 42.08 16.88 4.18
CA ASN A 453 42.06 18.23 4.74
C ASN A 453 40.81 18.98 4.29
N LEU A 454 40.30 19.83 5.18
CA LEU A 454 39.24 20.79 4.88
C LEU A 454 39.87 22.04 4.25
N VAL A 455 39.40 22.43 3.06
CA VAL A 455 39.87 23.61 2.34
C VAL A 455 38.67 24.48 1.99
N LEU A 456 38.65 25.68 2.54
CA LEU A 456 37.65 26.70 2.24
C LEU A 456 37.78 27.10 0.76
N ALA A 457 36.75 26.86 -0.04
CA ALA A 457 36.70 27.29 -1.43
C ALA A 457 36.71 28.83 -1.50
N THR A 458 37.39 29.38 -2.51
CA THR A 458 37.32 30.82 -2.80
C THR A 458 37.13 31.12 -4.27
N ASP A 459 36.40 32.18 -4.59
CA ASP A 459 36.05 32.60 -5.94
C ASP A 459 36.33 34.10 -6.21
N THR A 460 35.64 34.70 -7.18
CA THR A 460 35.73 36.13 -7.54
C THR A 460 34.51 36.97 -7.14
N GLY A 461 33.65 36.44 -6.26
CA GLY A 461 32.35 37.01 -5.91
C GLY A 461 32.38 38.16 -4.90
N VAL A 462 31.20 38.48 -4.34
CA VAL A 462 31.06 39.46 -3.26
C VAL A 462 31.15 38.79 -1.88
N ASP A 463 30.52 37.62 -1.70
CA ASP A 463 30.88 36.71 -0.62
C ASP A 463 31.81 35.63 -1.17
N ILE A 464 33.11 35.90 -1.09
CA ILE A 464 34.19 35.15 -1.77
C ILE A 464 34.34 33.68 -1.35
N TYR A 465 33.44 33.15 -0.53
CA TYR A 465 33.43 31.79 0.02
C TYR A 465 32.21 30.97 -0.43
N ASP A 466 31.32 31.54 -1.25
CA ASP A 466 30.06 30.91 -1.59
C ASP A 466 30.15 30.02 -2.85
N ALA A 467 31.19 30.16 -3.69
CA ALA A 467 31.41 29.38 -4.91
C ALA A 467 30.32 29.52 -5.98
N CYS A 468 29.63 30.68 -6.05
CA CYS A 468 28.79 31.03 -7.19
C CYS A 468 29.55 31.61 -8.37
N GLU A 469 30.72 32.21 -8.13
CA GLU A 469 31.65 32.63 -9.16
C GLU A 469 32.74 31.57 -9.43
N GLY A 470 33.60 31.82 -10.42
CA GLY A 470 34.68 30.89 -10.77
C GLY A 470 35.71 30.74 -9.64
N ILE A 471 35.81 29.53 -9.09
CA ILE A 471 36.75 29.18 -8.02
C ILE A 471 38.20 29.51 -8.42
N VAL A 472 38.89 30.29 -7.60
CA VAL A 472 40.27 30.77 -7.82
C VAL A 472 41.33 29.91 -7.11
N ASN A 473 40.95 29.10 -6.12
CA ASN A 473 41.88 28.28 -5.32
C ASN A 473 41.85 26.78 -5.64
N SER A 474 41.43 26.38 -6.83
CA SER A 474 41.28 24.98 -7.26
C SER A 474 42.51 24.09 -7.01
N ALA A 475 43.72 24.64 -7.17
CA ALA A 475 44.97 23.92 -6.87
C ALA A 475 45.13 23.49 -5.39
N ALA A 476 44.35 24.07 -4.48
CA ALA A 476 44.27 23.65 -3.07
C ALA A 476 43.08 22.71 -2.79
N LEU A 477 42.00 22.79 -3.57
CA LEU A 477 40.84 21.88 -3.44
C LEU A 477 41.13 20.47 -3.97
N ASN A 478 41.99 20.34 -4.98
CA ASN A 478 42.34 19.07 -5.60
C ASN A 478 42.84 18.01 -4.59
N GLY A 479 42.06 16.94 -4.39
CA GLY A 479 42.34 15.86 -3.42
C GLY A 479 41.90 16.16 -1.97
N ASN A 480 41.28 17.31 -1.71
CA ASN A 480 40.81 17.74 -0.40
C ASN A 480 39.28 17.84 -0.36
N ILE A 481 38.73 18.07 0.84
CA ILE A 481 37.30 18.29 1.05
C ILE A 481 37.04 19.79 0.96
N ALA A 482 36.13 20.20 0.08
CA ALA A 482 35.75 21.60 -0.05
C ALA A 482 34.85 22.03 1.11
N VAL A 483 35.10 23.21 1.69
CA VAL A 483 34.14 23.90 2.57
C VAL A 483 33.62 25.12 1.83
N ILE A 484 32.30 25.28 1.74
CA ILE A 484 31.63 26.32 0.95
C ILE A 484 30.53 26.97 1.81
N ARG A 485 30.32 28.29 1.71
CA ARG A 485 29.16 28.94 2.34
C ARG A 485 27.92 28.85 1.44
N ARG A 486 26.74 28.62 2.02
CA ARG A 486 25.46 28.81 1.32
C ARG A 486 25.33 30.28 0.90
N GLY A 487 24.85 30.50 -0.32
CA GLY A 487 24.64 31.85 -0.85
C GLY A 487 23.59 31.86 -1.96
N THR A 488 23.78 32.63 -3.02
CA THR A 488 22.65 33.02 -3.91
C THR A 488 22.35 32.09 -5.07
N CYS A 489 23.32 31.28 -5.52
CA CYS A 489 23.14 30.24 -6.52
C CYS A 489 22.80 28.87 -5.90
N GLU A 490 22.32 27.96 -6.73
CA GLU A 490 21.94 26.59 -6.37
C GLU A 490 23.10 25.75 -5.80
N PHE A 491 22.76 24.75 -4.97
CA PHE A 491 23.75 23.88 -4.34
C PHE A 491 24.49 22.99 -5.34
N GLY A 492 23.79 22.44 -6.34
CA GLY A 492 24.39 21.61 -7.38
C GLY A 492 25.53 22.31 -8.11
N ALA A 493 25.36 23.58 -8.49
CA ALA A 493 26.40 24.37 -9.14
C ALA A 493 27.62 24.60 -8.25
N LYS A 494 27.43 24.88 -6.95
CA LYS A 494 28.52 25.08 -5.97
C LYS A 494 29.36 23.80 -5.80
N VAL A 495 28.69 22.66 -5.61
CA VAL A 495 29.36 21.35 -5.43
C VAL A 495 30.03 20.91 -6.73
N LEU A 496 29.36 21.07 -7.89
CA LEU A 496 29.95 20.77 -9.19
C LEU A 496 31.16 21.66 -9.51
N ALA A 497 31.17 22.92 -9.09
CA ALA A 497 32.34 23.81 -9.22
C ALA A 497 33.52 23.29 -8.39
N ALA A 498 33.28 22.84 -7.16
CA ALA A 498 34.31 22.23 -6.30
C ALA A 498 34.81 20.87 -6.83
N GLU A 499 33.92 20.04 -7.38
CA GLU A 499 34.26 18.77 -8.05
C GLU A 499 35.14 19.01 -9.28
N ASN A 500 34.78 19.97 -10.14
CA ASN A 500 35.61 20.37 -11.28
C ASN A 500 36.94 21.02 -10.85
N ALA A 501 37.04 21.53 -9.62
CA ALA A 501 38.28 21.96 -9.00
C ALA A 501 39.09 20.81 -8.36
N GLY A 502 38.57 19.58 -8.37
CA GLY A 502 39.21 18.36 -7.88
C GLY A 502 38.90 18.00 -6.43
N ALA A 503 37.92 18.62 -5.78
CA ALA A 503 37.49 18.24 -4.44
C ALA A 503 36.90 16.81 -4.45
N ILE A 504 37.12 16.05 -3.36
CA ILE A 504 36.67 14.65 -3.26
C ILE A 504 35.35 14.49 -2.49
N ALA A 505 34.93 15.52 -1.76
CA ALA A 505 33.64 15.68 -1.10
C ALA A 505 33.44 17.16 -0.75
N THR A 506 32.21 17.58 -0.44
CA THR A 506 31.91 18.98 -0.08
C THR A 506 31.08 19.11 1.21
N ILE A 507 31.50 20.04 2.08
CA ILE A 507 30.73 20.55 3.22
C ILE A 507 30.19 21.93 2.84
N VAL A 508 28.87 22.08 2.80
CA VAL A 508 28.23 23.39 2.69
C VAL A 508 27.84 23.88 4.09
N VAL A 509 28.04 25.16 4.37
CA VAL A 509 27.64 25.81 5.62
C VAL A 509 26.34 26.55 5.41
N ASN A 510 25.29 26.24 6.19
CA ASN A 510 24.06 27.03 6.14
C ASN A 510 24.37 28.47 6.58
N ASN A 511 23.92 29.46 5.80
CA ASN A 511 24.14 30.88 6.10
C ASN A 511 23.00 31.50 6.93
N GLU A 512 21.87 30.81 7.08
CA GLU A 512 20.70 31.25 7.86
C GLU A 512 20.66 30.63 9.27
N PRO A 513 20.16 31.34 10.31
CA PRO A 513 20.06 30.79 11.67
C PRO A 513 19.05 29.64 11.75
N GLY A 514 19.54 28.42 11.92
CA GLY A 514 18.70 27.23 12.02
C GLY A 514 19.51 25.92 11.94
N PRO A 515 18.83 24.76 11.81
CA PRO A 515 19.46 23.49 11.49
C PRO A 515 20.08 23.50 10.08
N ALA A 516 20.75 22.42 9.71
CA ALA A 516 21.02 22.12 8.31
C ALA A 516 19.72 21.70 7.59
N ILE A 517 19.71 21.78 6.26
CA ILE A 517 18.59 21.36 5.40
C ILE A 517 19.13 20.41 4.32
N VAL A 518 18.24 19.57 3.76
CA VAL A 518 18.56 18.79 2.57
C VAL A 518 18.88 19.76 1.44
N MET A 519 20.01 19.56 0.76
CA MET A 519 20.40 20.39 -0.37
C MET A 519 19.74 19.88 -1.64
N GLY A 520 18.84 20.69 -2.23
CA GLY A 520 18.21 20.40 -3.51
C GLY A 520 19.19 20.47 -4.68
N ALA A 521 18.99 19.60 -5.68
CA ALA A 521 19.91 19.42 -6.81
C ALA A 521 20.08 20.66 -7.70
N GLY A 522 19.00 21.43 -7.92
CA GLY A 522 18.99 22.48 -8.93
C GLY A 522 19.23 21.95 -10.34
N ALA A 523 19.69 22.83 -11.22
CA ALA A 523 19.99 22.53 -12.62
C ALA A 523 21.24 21.68 -12.84
N GLN A 524 22.20 21.70 -11.92
CA GLN A 524 23.53 21.10 -12.08
C GLN A 524 23.81 19.90 -11.17
N GLY A 525 22.98 19.65 -10.14
CA GLY A 525 23.20 18.55 -9.19
C GLY A 525 23.25 17.17 -9.82
N GLY A 526 22.53 16.95 -10.93
CA GLY A 526 22.57 15.70 -11.71
C GLY A 526 23.88 15.44 -12.48
N PHE A 527 24.87 16.35 -12.42
CA PHE A 527 26.22 16.14 -12.94
C PHE A 527 27.27 15.93 -11.84
N VAL A 528 26.88 16.05 -10.56
CA VAL A 528 27.76 15.85 -9.41
C VAL A 528 27.98 14.35 -9.20
N SER A 529 29.23 13.94 -8.99
CA SER A 529 29.59 12.55 -8.66
C SER A 529 30.27 12.39 -7.29
N ILE A 530 30.65 13.50 -6.63
CA ILE A 530 31.16 13.47 -5.25
C ILE A 530 30.03 13.57 -4.21
N PRO A 531 30.21 13.08 -2.97
CA PRO A 531 29.21 13.25 -1.92
C PRO A 531 29.31 14.64 -1.28
N SER A 532 28.17 15.17 -0.83
CA SER A 532 28.11 16.46 -0.14
C SER A 532 27.05 16.54 0.95
N LEU A 533 27.34 17.30 2.00
CA LEU A 533 26.44 17.52 3.14
C LEU A 533 26.39 19.00 3.55
N MET A 534 25.37 19.38 4.32
CA MET A 534 25.25 20.69 4.95
C MET A 534 25.47 20.61 6.46
N LEU A 535 26.27 21.53 7.02
CA LEU A 535 26.36 21.77 8.47
C LEU A 535 25.47 22.96 8.90
N PRO A 536 24.89 22.93 10.12
CA PRO A 536 24.16 24.06 10.70
C PRO A 536 25.04 25.32 10.84
N GLN A 537 24.43 26.50 10.73
CA GLN A 537 25.14 27.80 10.67
C GLN A 537 26.15 27.99 11.81
N GLY A 538 25.74 27.76 13.07
CA GLY A 538 26.61 27.98 14.23
C GLY A 538 27.88 27.11 14.24
N THR A 539 27.79 25.89 13.72
CA THR A 539 28.93 24.97 13.57
C THR A 539 29.77 25.34 12.35
N GLY A 540 29.12 25.57 11.21
CA GLY A 540 29.80 25.82 9.94
C GLY A 540 30.53 27.17 9.90
N GLU A 541 29.98 28.24 10.48
CA GLU A 541 30.66 29.54 10.55
C GLU A 541 31.85 29.53 11.52
N ALA A 542 31.80 28.72 12.58
CA ALA A 542 32.98 28.46 13.43
C ALA A 542 34.08 27.75 12.62
N LEU A 543 33.70 26.76 11.80
CA LEU A 543 34.62 26.03 10.92
C LEU A 543 35.25 26.94 9.85
N ILE A 544 34.44 27.74 9.15
CA ILE A 544 34.93 28.77 8.20
C ILE A 544 35.89 29.74 8.92
N THR A 545 35.56 30.18 10.13
CA THR A 545 36.41 31.08 10.92
C THR A 545 37.77 30.45 11.26
N ALA A 546 37.81 29.17 11.64
CA ALA A 546 39.06 28.46 11.93
C ALA A 546 39.94 28.31 10.67
N LEU A 547 39.35 27.99 9.52
CA LEU A 547 40.05 27.90 8.23
C LEU A 547 40.58 29.27 7.77
N ILE A 548 39.82 30.36 7.93
CA ILE A 548 40.26 31.74 7.64
C ILE A 548 41.44 32.16 8.54
N ASN A 549 41.46 31.70 9.80
CA ASN A 549 42.58 31.92 10.71
C ASN A 549 43.83 31.06 10.39
N GLY A 550 43.76 30.17 9.40
CA GLY A 550 44.87 29.34 8.95
C GLY A 550 45.07 28.04 9.75
N GLU A 551 44.04 27.54 10.45
CA GLU A 551 44.10 26.19 11.02
C GLU A 551 44.05 25.13 9.92
N ASN A 552 45.02 24.20 9.90
CA ASN A 552 45.00 23.05 8.98
C ASN A 552 44.15 21.92 9.58
N ILE A 553 42.87 21.93 9.28
CA ILE A 553 41.91 20.96 9.80
C ILE A 553 41.82 19.74 8.86
N THR A 554 41.91 18.55 9.44
CA THR A 554 41.66 17.25 8.80
C THR A 554 40.34 16.69 9.33
N ALA A 555 39.52 16.15 8.44
CA ALA A 555 38.24 15.57 8.81
C ALA A 555 37.91 14.34 7.98
N SER A 556 37.16 13.42 8.60
CA SER A 556 36.54 12.27 7.97
C SER A 556 35.04 12.50 7.82
N LEU A 557 34.51 12.37 6.61
CA LEU A 557 33.07 12.40 6.33
C LEU A 557 32.58 10.95 6.21
N LEU A 558 31.54 10.59 6.96
CA LEU A 558 30.95 9.25 6.98
C LEU A 558 29.43 9.32 6.86
N GLY A 559 28.82 8.26 6.34
CA GLY A 559 27.37 8.06 6.36
C GLY A 559 26.86 7.55 7.72
N PRO A 560 25.61 7.05 7.75
CA PRO A 560 25.22 6.07 8.76
C PRO A 560 26.16 4.87 8.73
N ASP A 561 26.32 4.22 9.88
CA ASP A 561 26.95 2.89 9.96
C ASP A 561 25.81 1.89 9.88
N LEU A 562 25.73 1.15 8.77
CA LEU A 562 24.61 0.25 8.48
C LEU A 562 24.77 -1.12 9.16
N THR A 563 25.87 -1.38 9.86
CA THR A 563 26.19 -2.70 10.43
C THR A 563 25.14 -3.21 11.43
N ASP A 564 24.49 -2.30 12.17
CA ASP A 564 23.42 -2.62 13.12
C ASP A 564 21.99 -2.38 12.54
N PHE A 565 21.85 -1.99 11.26
CA PHE A 565 20.52 -1.71 10.68
C PHE A 565 19.75 -3.00 10.39
N ILE A 566 18.47 -2.99 10.73
CA ILE A 566 17.52 -4.04 10.36
C ILE A 566 17.09 -3.82 8.91
N ASP A 567 17.07 -4.90 8.12
CA ASP A 567 16.66 -4.84 6.72
C ASP A 567 15.14 -5.10 6.58
N GLY A 568 14.42 -4.10 6.07
CA GLY A 568 12.97 -4.15 5.89
C GLY A 568 12.51 -5.20 4.87
N ASP A 569 13.38 -5.62 3.96
CA ASP A 569 13.10 -6.64 2.94
C ASP A 569 12.85 -8.06 3.50
N PHE A 570 13.04 -8.25 4.81
CA PHE A 570 12.66 -9.47 5.54
C PHE A 570 11.42 -9.33 6.43
N ASP A 571 10.78 -8.16 6.48
CA ASP A 571 9.49 -7.99 7.16
C ASP A 571 8.33 -8.20 6.19
N ASN A 572 7.84 -9.44 6.15
CA ASN A 572 6.72 -9.83 5.31
C ASN A 572 5.41 -9.13 5.71
N GLY A 573 5.29 -8.63 6.96
CA GLY A 573 4.17 -7.80 7.38
C GLY A 573 4.17 -6.45 6.66
N ILE A 574 5.33 -5.80 6.59
CA ILE A 574 5.50 -4.50 5.91
C ILE A 574 5.35 -4.65 4.39
N ILE A 575 6.04 -5.61 3.75
CA ILE A 575 5.92 -5.82 2.29
C ILE A 575 4.47 -6.09 1.87
N ALA A 576 3.72 -6.85 2.68
CA ALA A 576 2.30 -7.10 2.43
C ALA A 576 1.40 -5.87 2.71
N HIS A 577 1.77 -5.00 3.65
CA HIS A 577 1.14 -3.69 3.84
C HIS A 577 1.33 -2.82 2.60
N GLU A 578 2.56 -2.65 2.11
CA GLU A 578 2.86 -1.88 0.90
C GLU A 578 2.08 -2.40 -0.32
N TYR A 579 2.09 -3.71 -0.58
CA TYR A 579 1.29 -4.29 -1.68
C TYR A 579 -0.23 -4.07 -1.46
N GLY A 580 -0.67 -3.97 -0.21
CA GLY A 580 -2.04 -3.63 0.18
C GLY A 580 -2.50 -2.22 -0.23
N HIS A 581 -1.59 -1.24 -0.27
CA HIS A 581 -1.84 0.06 -0.91
C HIS A 581 -2.06 -0.11 -2.43
N GLY A 582 -1.35 -1.04 -3.07
CA GLY A 582 -1.57 -1.48 -4.44
C GLY A 582 -3.01 -1.93 -4.69
N ILE A 583 -3.44 -2.97 -3.97
CA ILE A 583 -4.77 -3.58 -4.11
C ILE A 583 -5.87 -2.54 -3.82
N SER A 584 -5.77 -1.84 -2.70
CA SER A 584 -6.84 -0.94 -2.24
C SER A 584 -7.06 0.27 -3.16
N ASN A 585 -5.99 0.89 -3.69
CA ASN A 585 -6.12 2.02 -4.62
C ASN A 585 -6.61 1.58 -6.01
N ARG A 586 -6.23 0.40 -6.52
CA ARG A 586 -6.75 -0.11 -7.81
C ARG A 586 -8.24 -0.44 -7.76
N LEU A 587 -8.72 -0.98 -6.64
CA LEU A 587 -10.13 -1.37 -6.48
C LEU A 587 -11.06 -0.20 -6.16
N ALA A 588 -10.64 0.74 -5.31
CA ALA A 588 -11.49 1.84 -4.85
C ALA A 588 -11.87 2.81 -5.98
N GLY A 589 -13.16 2.86 -6.35
CA GLY A 589 -13.62 3.69 -7.47
C GLY A 589 -13.24 3.17 -8.87
N GLY A 590 -12.61 1.99 -8.94
CA GLY A 590 -12.32 1.23 -10.16
C GLY A 590 -10.94 1.50 -10.77
N PRO A 591 -10.43 0.59 -11.63
CA PRO A 591 -9.01 0.54 -11.97
C PRO A 591 -8.39 1.81 -12.61
N SER A 592 -9.17 2.58 -13.37
CA SER A 592 -8.69 3.86 -13.95
C SER A 592 -8.56 5.00 -12.92
N ALA A 593 -8.86 4.78 -11.64
CA ALA A 593 -9.12 5.84 -10.67
C ALA A 593 -8.34 5.70 -9.35
N ALA A 594 -7.05 5.31 -9.40
CA ALA A 594 -6.22 5.10 -8.21
C ALA A 594 -6.12 6.30 -7.23
N GLY A 595 -6.52 7.51 -7.63
CA GLY A 595 -6.65 8.70 -6.76
C GLY A 595 -7.81 8.68 -5.76
N CYS A 596 -8.49 7.55 -5.54
CA CYS A 596 -9.74 7.48 -4.80
C CYS A 596 -9.63 7.25 -3.28
N LEU A 597 -8.44 7.00 -2.72
CA LEU A 597 -8.20 6.87 -1.27
C LEU A 597 -7.41 8.05 -0.68
N GLN A 598 -7.59 9.22 -1.28
CA GLN A 598 -6.87 10.47 -0.93
C GLN A 598 -7.65 11.38 0.04
N ASN A 599 -8.87 11.00 0.40
CA ASN A 599 -9.74 11.78 1.28
C ASN A 599 -9.29 11.72 2.75
N ASN A 600 -9.75 12.67 3.56
CA ASN A 600 -9.25 12.79 4.95
C ASN A 600 -9.69 11.67 5.90
N GLU A 601 -10.76 10.95 5.60
CA GLU A 601 -11.25 9.76 6.34
C GLU A 601 -10.94 8.44 5.61
N GLN A 602 -9.90 8.41 4.77
CA GLN A 602 -9.54 7.23 3.98
C GLN A 602 -9.12 6.02 4.83
N MET A 603 -9.34 4.83 4.28
CA MET A 603 -9.16 3.52 4.92
C MET A 603 -7.98 2.69 4.34
N GLY A 604 -7.23 3.24 3.39
CA GLY A 604 -6.07 2.66 2.68
C GLY A 604 -5.10 1.93 3.61
N GLU A 605 -4.58 2.69 4.56
CA GLU A 605 -3.74 2.24 5.68
C GLU A 605 -4.30 1.01 6.43
N GLY A 606 -5.63 0.99 6.63
CA GLY A 606 -6.31 -0.04 7.41
C GLY A 606 -6.55 -1.33 6.63
N TRP A 607 -6.87 -1.24 5.34
CA TRP A 607 -6.84 -2.43 4.48
C TRP A 607 -5.42 -2.97 4.36
N SER A 608 -4.41 -2.10 4.33
CA SER A 608 -3.00 -2.46 4.16
C SER A 608 -2.46 -3.21 5.39
N ASP A 609 -2.70 -2.72 6.61
CA ASP A 609 -2.41 -3.48 7.84
C ASP A 609 -3.15 -4.81 7.88
N TRP A 610 -4.43 -4.81 7.49
CA TRP A 610 -5.24 -6.03 7.46
C TRP A 610 -4.72 -7.06 6.44
N PHE A 611 -4.32 -6.64 5.24
CA PHE A 611 -3.71 -7.52 4.23
C PHE A 611 -2.45 -8.20 4.77
N GLY A 612 -1.57 -7.44 5.45
CA GLY A 612 -0.39 -7.98 6.13
C GLY A 612 -0.74 -8.97 7.25
N LEU A 613 -1.72 -8.63 8.11
CA LEU A 613 -2.20 -9.51 9.18
C LEU A 613 -2.77 -10.83 8.66
N MET A 614 -3.52 -10.81 7.55
CA MET A 614 -4.18 -11.99 6.99
C MET A 614 -3.18 -13.01 6.45
N VAL A 615 -2.19 -12.58 5.66
CA VAL A 615 -1.21 -13.51 5.04
C VAL A 615 -0.19 -14.09 6.04
N THR A 616 -0.12 -13.51 7.24
CA THR A 616 0.76 -13.93 8.35
C THR A 616 0.01 -14.58 9.52
N MET A 617 -1.31 -14.75 9.42
CA MET A 617 -2.13 -15.46 10.41
C MET A 617 -1.81 -16.97 10.42
N LYS A 618 -1.82 -17.59 11.60
CA LYS A 618 -1.55 -19.02 11.80
C LYS A 618 -2.75 -19.73 12.43
N SER A 619 -2.89 -21.01 12.11
CA SER A 619 -3.89 -21.93 12.70
C SER A 619 -3.71 -22.22 14.21
N THR A 620 -2.76 -21.54 14.86
CA THR A 620 -2.45 -21.61 16.29
C THR A 620 -2.73 -20.29 17.03
N ASP A 621 -3.12 -19.24 16.31
CA ASP A 621 -3.46 -17.95 16.89
C ASP A 621 -4.91 -17.97 17.40
N PHE A 622 -5.24 -17.09 18.35
CA PHE A 622 -6.57 -16.92 18.93
C PHE A 622 -7.08 -15.47 18.76
N SER A 623 -8.39 -15.25 18.97
CA SER A 623 -9.02 -13.93 18.79
C SER A 623 -8.56 -12.88 19.82
N ASP A 624 -8.20 -13.31 21.02
CA ASP A 624 -7.60 -12.47 22.06
C ASP A 624 -6.08 -12.24 21.90
N ASP A 625 -5.38 -12.99 21.04
CA ASP A 625 -3.94 -12.77 20.79
C ASP A 625 -3.67 -11.36 20.22
N ALA A 626 -2.79 -10.63 20.89
CA ALA A 626 -2.48 -9.23 20.58
C ALA A 626 -1.24 -9.10 19.67
N ARG A 627 -1.46 -8.71 18.41
CA ARG A 627 -0.42 -8.58 17.38
C ARG A 627 -0.02 -7.12 17.11
N GLY A 628 1.26 -6.79 17.26
CA GLY A 628 1.83 -5.54 16.73
C GLY A 628 2.12 -5.63 15.23
N ILE A 629 2.50 -4.52 14.59
CA ILE A 629 2.96 -4.46 13.19
C ILE A 629 4.41 -3.99 13.13
N GLY A 630 5.23 -4.63 12.30
CA GLY A 630 6.63 -4.23 12.05
C GLY A 630 7.55 -4.38 13.26
N THR A 631 7.23 -5.29 14.19
CA THR A 631 7.99 -5.47 15.45
C THR A 631 9.45 -5.79 15.18
N PHE A 632 9.75 -6.58 14.14
CA PHE A 632 11.12 -6.88 13.73
C PHE A 632 11.87 -5.62 13.25
N ALA A 633 11.25 -4.83 12.36
CA ALA A 633 11.85 -3.63 11.79
C ALA A 633 12.30 -2.62 12.86
N ILE A 634 11.53 -2.46 13.95
CA ILE A 634 11.89 -1.60 15.09
C ILE A 634 12.66 -2.31 16.23
N SER A 635 13.12 -3.55 16.01
CA SER A 635 13.87 -4.37 16.98
C SER A 635 13.12 -4.76 18.26
N GLU A 636 11.79 -4.87 18.20
CA GLU A 636 10.95 -5.38 19.28
C GLU A 636 10.82 -6.92 19.27
N PRO A 637 10.50 -7.54 20.43
CA PRO A 637 10.04 -8.93 20.45
C PRO A 637 8.69 -9.06 19.72
N VAL A 638 8.34 -10.28 19.32
CA VAL A 638 7.05 -10.61 18.65
C VAL A 638 5.79 -10.24 19.47
N THR A 639 5.94 -9.97 20.77
CA THR A 639 4.87 -9.50 21.67
C THR A 639 4.82 -7.98 21.82
N GLY A 640 5.64 -7.25 21.06
CA GLY A 640 5.76 -5.79 21.10
C GLY A 640 4.53 -5.05 20.60
N GLU A 641 4.50 -3.73 20.80
CA GLU A 641 3.41 -2.87 20.33
C GLU A 641 3.53 -2.62 18.82
N GLY A 642 4.77 -2.57 18.31
CA GLY A 642 5.04 -2.24 16.92
C GLY A 642 4.82 -0.75 16.61
N ILE A 643 4.40 -0.47 15.37
CA ILE A 643 4.34 0.89 14.81
C ILE A 643 2.94 1.52 14.79
N ARG A 644 1.98 0.98 15.56
CA ARG A 644 0.56 1.38 15.57
C ARG A 644 0.08 1.76 17.00
N PRO A 645 -1.02 2.54 17.16
CA PRO A 645 -1.46 3.07 18.47
C PRO A 645 -1.88 2.06 19.55
N ALA A 646 -2.07 0.79 19.16
CA ALA A 646 -2.09 -0.37 20.02
C ALA A 646 -1.90 -1.62 19.14
N ARG A 647 -1.82 -2.80 19.77
CA ARG A 647 -1.83 -4.10 19.08
C ARG A 647 -3.22 -4.43 18.55
N TYR A 648 -3.34 -5.26 17.52
CA TYR A 648 -4.61 -5.80 17.04
C TYR A 648 -5.01 -7.03 17.87
N SER A 649 -6.18 -6.95 18.52
CA SER A 649 -6.81 -8.02 19.33
C SER A 649 -8.31 -7.74 19.43
N THR A 650 -9.15 -8.77 19.59
CA THR A 650 -10.56 -8.60 19.92
C THR A 650 -10.79 -8.29 21.41
N ASP A 651 -9.77 -8.41 22.27
CA ASP A 651 -9.85 -7.98 23.67
C ASP A 651 -9.81 -6.44 23.77
N PHE A 652 -10.95 -5.85 24.15
CA PHE A 652 -11.10 -4.39 24.35
C PHE A 652 -10.22 -3.81 25.48
N THR A 653 -9.53 -4.64 26.28
CA THR A 653 -8.52 -4.21 27.25
C THR A 653 -7.11 -4.09 26.65
N GLU A 654 -6.84 -4.77 25.54
CA GLU A 654 -5.64 -4.62 24.71
C GLU A 654 -5.85 -3.58 23.60
N ASN A 655 -7.01 -3.63 22.93
CA ASN A 655 -7.40 -2.65 21.90
C ASN A 655 -8.85 -2.20 22.10
N GLY A 656 -9.03 -1.16 22.91
CA GLY A 656 -10.34 -0.56 23.19
C GLY A 656 -10.78 0.53 22.20
N PHE A 657 -10.20 0.63 21.00
CA PHE A 657 -10.51 1.70 20.06
C PHE A 657 -11.85 1.48 19.32
N THR A 658 -12.55 2.59 19.07
CA THR A 658 -13.83 2.68 18.35
C THR A 658 -13.77 3.78 17.28
N TYR A 659 -14.79 3.84 16.41
CA TYR A 659 -14.86 4.76 15.27
C TYR A 659 -14.57 6.22 15.63
N ASN A 660 -15.05 6.71 16.78
CA ASN A 660 -14.83 8.08 17.24
C ASN A 660 -13.34 8.45 17.43
N ALA A 661 -12.43 7.47 17.59
CA ALA A 661 -11.00 7.76 17.64
C ALA A 661 -10.44 8.37 16.34
N SER A 662 -11.09 8.09 15.19
CA SER A 662 -10.76 8.68 13.88
C SER A 662 -10.79 10.22 13.89
N ASN A 663 -11.64 10.83 14.73
CA ASN A 663 -11.70 12.28 14.95
C ASN A 663 -10.41 12.89 15.55
N THR A 664 -9.49 12.06 16.07
CA THR A 664 -8.40 12.53 16.94
C THR A 664 -7.02 11.97 16.62
N LEU A 665 -6.94 10.76 16.06
CA LEU A 665 -5.66 10.09 15.78
C LEU A 665 -4.91 10.72 14.59
N ALA A 666 -3.63 10.38 14.46
CA ALA A 666 -2.76 10.88 13.40
C ALA A 666 -3.20 10.42 12.00
N GLN A 667 -3.17 11.31 11.00
CA GLN A 667 -3.37 10.95 9.59
C GLN A 667 -2.03 10.61 8.93
N PRO A 668 -1.95 9.58 8.05
CA PRO A 668 -3.03 8.67 7.68
C PRO A 668 -3.14 7.45 8.64
N HIS A 669 -2.01 6.90 9.08
CA HIS A 669 -1.90 5.61 9.79
C HIS A 669 -2.87 5.39 10.96
N GLY A 670 -3.10 6.42 11.78
CA GLY A 670 -3.97 6.35 12.95
C GLY A 670 -5.46 6.32 12.63
N ILE A 671 -5.86 6.64 11.39
CA ILE A 671 -7.20 6.41 10.87
C ILE A 671 -7.32 4.95 10.43
N GLY A 672 -6.39 4.50 9.59
CA GLY A 672 -6.31 3.12 9.13
C GLY A 672 -6.32 2.10 10.25
N PHE A 673 -5.58 2.35 11.31
CA PHE A 673 -5.57 1.52 12.52
C PHE A 673 -6.97 1.29 13.11
N VAL A 674 -7.85 2.30 13.11
CA VAL A 674 -9.25 2.13 13.58
C VAL A 674 -10.01 1.22 12.62
N TRP A 675 -9.84 1.38 11.30
CA TRP A 675 -10.48 0.53 10.29
C TRP A 675 -10.00 -0.93 10.35
N ALA A 676 -8.68 -1.14 10.40
CA ALA A 676 -8.06 -2.45 10.57
C ALA A 676 -8.51 -3.14 11.86
N THR A 677 -8.72 -2.39 12.94
CA THR A 677 -9.27 -2.92 14.20
C THR A 677 -10.69 -3.49 14.00
N VAL A 678 -11.55 -2.87 13.18
CA VAL A 678 -12.87 -3.42 12.84
C VAL A 678 -12.76 -4.65 11.94
N LEU A 679 -11.86 -4.63 10.94
CA LEU A 679 -11.65 -5.78 10.06
C LEU A 679 -11.00 -6.98 10.78
N TRP A 680 -10.20 -6.75 11.82
CA TRP A 680 -9.63 -7.80 12.67
C TRP A 680 -10.70 -8.51 13.50
N ASP A 681 -11.59 -7.76 14.17
CA ASP A 681 -12.77 -8.32 14.83
C ASP A 681 -13.66 -9.09 13.84
N LEU A 682 -13.86 -8.56 12.63
CA LEU A 682 -14.66 -9.22 11.59
C LEU A 682 -14.03 -10.54 11.14
N THR A 683 -12.71 -10.55 11.01
CA THR A 683 -11.94 -11.74 10.67
C THR A 683 -12.14 -12.85 11.69
N TRP A 684 -12.04 -12.52 12.98
CA TRP A 684 -12.27 -13.49 14.05
C TRP A 684 -13.72 -13.93 14.15
N ALA A 685 -14.71 -13.04 13.96
CA ALA A 685 -16.12 -13.43 13.90
C ALA A 685 -16.41 -14.43 12.77
N TYR A 686 -15.76 -14.27 11.60
CA TYR A 686 -15.83 -15.25 10.51
C TYR A 686 -15.11 -16.57 10.85
N ILE A 687 -13.93 -16.53 11.48
CA ILE A 687 -13.19 -17.74 11.89
C ILE A 687 -13.95 -18.51 12.98
N ASP A 688 -14.55 -17.83 13.95
CA ASP A 688 -15.35 -18.45 15.02
C ASP A 688 -16.61 -19.14 14.48
N LYS A 689 -17.14 -18.69 13.33
CA LYS A 689 -18.31 -19.27 12.65
C LYS A 689 -17.96 -20.39 11.65
N TYR A 690 -16.82 -20.28 10.96
CA TYR A 690 -16.49 -21.15 9.81
C TYR A 690 -15.18 -21.94 9.95
N GLY A 691 -14.45 -21.79 11.06
CA GLY A 691 -13.11 -22.33 11.28
C GLY A 691 -12.01 -21.55 10.56
N PHE A 692 -10.75 -21.83 10.89
CA PHE A 692 -9.59 -21.36 10.13
C PHE A 692 -9.12 -22.44 9.16
N ASP A 693 -8.76 -22.07 7.94
CA ASP A 693 -8.22 -22.95 6.90
C ASP A 693 -6.85 -22.42 6.41
N PRO A 694 -5.76 -23.19 6.55
CA PRO A 694 -4.41 -22.72 6.19
C PRO A 694 -4.14 -22.64 4.67
N ASP A 695 -5.02 -23.14 3.80
CA ASP A 695 -4.89 -22.90 2.36
C ASP A 695 -5.43 -21.50 2.02
N LEU A 696 -4.54 -20.50 1.95
CA LEU A 696 -4.90 -19.12 1.62
C LEU A 696 -5.47 -18.95 0.19
N TYR A 697 -5.28 -19.92 -0.70
CA TYR A 697 -5.77 -19.88 -2.08
C TYR A 697 -7.14 -20.56 -2.21
N ASN A 698 -7.22 -21.86 -1.92
CA ASN A 698 -8.40 -22.69 -2.20
C ASN A 698 -9.19 -23.07 -0.94
N GLY A 699 -8.75 -22.59 0.23
CA GLY A 699 -9.41 -22.84 1.51
C GLY A 699 -10.83 -22.26 1.57
N ASN A 700 -11.63 -22.82 2.46
CA ASN A 700 -13.05 -22.46 2.63
C ASN A 700 -13.37 -22.00 4.07
N GLY A 701 -12.36 -21.72 4.87
CA GLY A 701 -12.47 -21.21 6.24
C GLY A 701 -12.98 -19.77 6.31
N GLY A 702 -13.24 -19.30 7.52
CA GLY A 702 -13.65 -17.93 7.80
C GLY A 702 -12.65 -16.89 7.29
N ASN A 703 -11.34 -17.19 7.42
CA ASN A 703 -10.28 -16.38 6.86
C ASN A 703 -10.43 -16.21 5.32
N ASN A 704 -10.61 -17.28 4.55
CA ASN A 704 -10.81 -17.17 3.09
C ASN A 704 -12.11 -16.42 2.74
N LYS A 705 -13.19 -16.62 3.52
CA LYS A 705 -14.46 -15.93 3.31
C LYS A 705 -14.34 -14.42 3.50
N VAL A 706 -13.68 -13.98 4.57
CA VAL A 706 -13.47 -12.55 4.83
C VAL A 706 -12.45 -11.94 3.85
N MET A 707 -11.42 -12.69 3.43
CA MET A 707 -10.48 -12.29 2.36
C MET A 707 -11.24 -11.87 1.09
N LYS A 708 -12.10 -12.76 0.59
CA LYS A 708 -12.96 -12.48 -0.55
C LYS A 708 -13.97 -11.34 -0.28
N LEU A 709 -14.65 -11.36 0.87
CA LEU A 709 -15.65 -10.35 1.23
C LEU A 709 -15.09 -8.91 1.19
N VAL A 710 -13.89 -8.69 1.74
CA VAL A 710 -13.27 -7.36 1.79
C VAL A 710 -12.77 -6.93 0.41
N ILE A 711 -12.24 -7.83 -0.42
CA ILE A 711 -11.92 -7.55 -1.83
C ILE A 711 -13.19 -7.15 -2.61
N ASP A 712 -14.29 -7.86 -2.41
CA ASP A 712 -15.54 -7.57 -3.09
C ASP A 712 -16.24 -6.30 -2.56
N GLY A 713 -16.06 -5.97 -1.28
CA GLY A 713 -16.43 -4.67 -0.70
C GLY A 713 -15.59 -3.50 -1.24
N LEU A 714 -14.27 -3.70 -1.38
CA LEU A 714 -13.33 -2.74 -1.98
C LEU A 714 -13.72 -2.36 -3.42
N LYS A 715 -14.29 -3.30 -4.18
CA LYS A 715 -14.85 -3.05 -5.53
C LYS A 715 -16.14 -2.23 -5.49
N LEU A 716 -17.04 -2.55 -4.54
CA LEU A 716 -18.38 -1.95 -4.47
C LEU A 716 -18.37 -0.52 -3.92
N GLN A 717 -17.40 -0.17 -3.08
CA GLN A 717 -17.33 1.15 -2.45
C GLN A 717 -17.15 2.29 -3.48
N PRO A 718 -17.60 3.51 -3.15
CA PRO A 718 -17.43 4.69 -4.00
C PRO A 718 -16.00 5.25 -3.94
N CYS A 719 -15.66 6.14 -4.88
CA CYS A 719 -14.45 6.94 -4.80
C CYS A 719 -14.48 7.92 -3.61
N GLY A 720 -13.38 8.10 -2.88
CA GLY A 720 -13.32 8.91 -1.67
C GLY A 720 -14.23 8.42 -0.53
N PRO A 721 -14.16 7.14 -0.12
CA PRO A 721 -15.04 6.55 0.88
C PRO A 721 -14.73 7.04 2.30
N GLY A 722 -15.76 7.16 3.15
CA GLY A 722 -15.63 7.15 4.60
C GLY A 722 -15.99 5.78 5.16
N PHE A 723 -15.90 5.60 6.48
CA PHE A 723 -16.05 4.27 7.11
C PHE A 723 -17.46 3.69 6.97
N VAL A 724 -18.47 4.55 6.84
CA VAL A 724 -19.87 4.12 6.62
C VAL A 724 -20.06 3.63 5.17
N ASP A 725 -19.46 4.29 4.17
CA ASP A 725 -19.44 3.75 2.79
C ASP A 725 -18.75 2.38 2.74
N GLY A 726 -17.62 2.22 3.44
CA GLY A 726 -16.84 0.97 3.48
C GLY A 726 -17.63 -0.18 4.12
N ARG A 727 -18.30 0.08 5.25
CA ARG A 727 -19.21 -0.88 5.90
C ARG A 727 -20.35 -1.29 4.96
N ASP A 728 -21.01 -0.32 4.34
CA ASP A 728 -22.20 -0.57 3.51
C ASP A 728 -21.84 -1.30 2.21
N ALA A 729 -20.62 -1.13 1.71
CA ALA A 729 -20.07 -1.91 0.60
C ALA A 729 -19.74 -3.37 0.99
N ILE A 730 -19.19 -3.60 2.19
CA ILE A 730 -18.97 -4.96 2.74
C ILE A 730 -20.30 -5.68 2.97
N LEU A 731 -21.31 -5.01 3.53
CA LEU A 731 -22.66 -5.55 3.67
C LEU A 731 -23.28 -5.90 2.31
N ALA A 732 -23.08 -5.06 1.28
CA ALA A 732 -23.53 -5.34 -0.07
C ALA A 732 -22.81 -6.52 -0.74
N ALA A 733 -21.52 -6.74 -0.44
CA ALA A 733 -20.74 -7.88 -0.94
C ALA A 733 -21.27 -9.22 -0.39
N ASP A 734 -21.65 -9.29 0.89
CA ASP A 734 -22.28 -10.46 1.49
C ASP A 734 -23.67 -10.74 0.87
N ILE A 735 -24.49 -9.72 0.67
CA ILE A 735 -25.78 -9.87 -0.03
C ILE A 735 -25.59 -10.39 -1.46
N ALA A 736 -24.57 -9.91 -2.19
CA ALA A 736 -24.29 -10.33 -3.56
C ALA A 736 -23.82 -11.79 -3.68
N THR A 737 -23.01 -12.23 -2.71
CA THR A 737 -22.24 -13.49 -2.77
C THR A 737 -22.92 -14.64 -2.02
N THR A 738 -23.50 -14.38 -0.84
CA THR A 738 -24.12 -15.41 0.02
C THR A 738 -25.65 -15.32 0.03
N GLY A 739 -26.21 -14.18 -0.37
CA GLY A 739 -27.62 -13.84 -0.13
C GLY A 739 -27.88 -13.22 1.24
N GLY A 740 -26.83 -12.73 1.93
CA GLY A 740 -26.94 -12.02 3.20
C GLY A 740 -26.84 -12.93 4.44
N VAL A 741 -26.12 -14.05 4.34
CA VAL A 741 -26.00 -15.07 5.41
C VAL A 741 -25.18 -14.57 6.60
N ASP A 742 -24.29 -13.59 6.39
CA ASP A 742 -23.38 -13.08 7.41
C ASP A 742 -23.68 -11.65 7.88
N GLN A 743 -24.75 -11.01 7.36
CA GLN A 743 -25.24 -9.70 7.81
C GLN A 743 -25.30 -9.55 9.33
N CYS A 744 -25.63 -10.63 10.06
CA CYS A 744 -25.63 -10.67 11.53
C CYS A 744 -24.26 -10.29 12.11
N ILE A 745 -23.23 -11.10 11.80
CA ILE A 745 -21.90 -10.97 12.37
C ILE A 745 -21.17 -9.73 11.85
N ILE A 746 -21.47 -9.31 10.61
CA ILE A 746 -21.00 -8.03 10.07
C ILE A 746 -21.58 -6.88 10.91
N TRP A 747 -22.92 -6.79 11.05
CA TRP A 747 -23.53 -5.72 11.85
C TRP A 747 -23.10 -5.74 13.32
N GLU A 748 -22.96 -6.92 13.94
CA GLU A 748 -22.54 -7.06 15.34
C GLU A 748 -21.13 -6.50 15.57
N VAL A 749 -20.16 -6.85 14.72
CA VAL A 749 -18.78 -6.34 14.79
C VAL A 749 -18.73 -4.84 14.53
N PHE A 750 -19.35 -4.38 13.43
CA PHE A 750 -19.34 -2.96 13.09
C PHE A 750 -20.03 -2.12 14.17
N ALA A 751 -21.16 -2.56 14.72
CA ALA A 751 -21.83 -1.89 15.84
C ALA A 751 -20.98 -1.91 17.12
N ALA A 752 -20.31 -3.01 17.47
CA ALA A 752 -19.44 -3.09 18.64
C ALA A 752 -18.28 -2.09 18.59
N ARG A 753 -17.75 -1.79 17.39
CA ARG A 753 -16.68 -0.80 17.18
C ARG A 753 -17.18 0.62 16.86
N GLY A 754 -18.48 0.91 17.00
CA GLY A 754 -19.02 2.27 16.84
C GLY A 754 -19.48 2.66 15.42
N LEU A 755 -19.59 1.69 14.51
CA LEU A 755 -20.12 1.82 13.14
C LEU A 755 -21.52 1.19 13.01
N GLY A 756 -22.35 1.30 14.05
CA GLY A 756 -23.75 0.85 14.07
C GLY A 756 -24.66 1.60 13.09
N LEU A 757 -25.92 1.19 13.01
CA LEU A 757 -26.89 1.63 11.99
C LEU A 757 -27.01 3.16 11.90
N ALA A 758 -26.92 3.88 13.02
CA ALA A 758 -27.07 5.33 13.06
C ALA A 758 -25.74 6.12 13.02
N ALA A 759 -24.61 5.44 12.80
CA ALA A 759 -23.29 6.07 12.69
C ALA A 759 -23.23 7.01 11.48
N GLN A 760 -22.51 8.13 11.61
CA GLN A 760 -22.45 9.17 10.59
C GLN A 760 -20.99 9.53 10.33
N GLN A 761 -20.54 9.36 9.09
CA GLN A 761 -19.20 9.78 8.67
C GLN A 761 -19.08 11.29 8.38
N GLY A 762 -20.21 11.99 8.23
CA GLY A 762 -20.21 13.39 7.83
C GLY A 762 -19.63 13.57 6.43
N SER A 763 -18.56 14.38 6.32
CA SER A 763 -17.79 14.55 5.10
C SER A 763 -16.53 13.67 5.14
N SER A 764 -16.36 12.76 4.17
CA SER A 764 -15.14 11.93 4.06
C SER A 764 -13.86 12.76 3.79
N ASN A 765 -14.00 14.06 3.50
CA ASN A 765 -12.93 15.06 3.43
C ASN A 765 -12.70 15.83 4.75
N SER A 766 -13.25 15.36 5.87
CA SER A 766 -13.11 15.93 7.21
C SER A 766 -12.77 14.83 8.25
N ARG A 767 -12.36 15.24 9.45
CA ARG A 767 -11.94 14.35 10.56
C ARG A 767 -12.39 14.86 11.94
N ILE A 768 -13.54 15.54 11.99
CA ILE A 768 -14.06 16.21 13.21
C ILE A 768 -15.60 16.17 13.32
N ASP A 769 -16.24 15.39 12.44
CA ASP A 769 -17.69 15.30 12.24
C ASP A 769 -18.18 13.84 12.15
N GLN A 770 -17.28 12.88 12.36
CA GLN A 770 -17.61 11.47 12.52
C GLN A 770 -18.31 11.25 13.87
N ILE A 771 -19.50 10.64 13.84
CA ILE A 771 -20.33 10.32 15.00
C ILE A 771 -20.46 8.79 15.08
N GLU A 772 -19.94 8.22 16.17
CA GLU A 772 -20.09 6.79 16.45
C GLU A 772 -21.51 6.42 16.91
N ASP A 773 -21.93 5.21 16.56
CA ASP A 773 -23.16 4.58 17.02
C ASP A 773 -22.93 3.10 17.30
N PHE A 774 -23.63 2.57 18.31
CA PHE A 774 -23.52 1.17 18.73
C PHE A 774 -24.84 0.41 18.55
N THR A 775 -25.78 0.92 17.74
CA THR A 775 -27.08 0.24 17.51
C THR A 775 -27.02 -0.75 16.36
N MET A 776 -27.50 -1.96 16.64
CA MET A 776 -27.87 -2.93 15.62
C MET A 776 -29.11 -2.45 14.85
N PRO A 777 -29.33 -2.91 13.60
CA PRO A 777 -30.62 -2.72 12.94
C PRO A 777 -31.79 -3.32 13.76
N PRO A 778 -33.03 -2.83 13.57
CA PRO A 778 -34.19 -3.41 14.22
C PRO A 778 -34.34 -4.90 13.90
N SER A 779 -34.80 -5.73 14.85
CA SER A 779 -34.97 -7.18 14.66
C SER A 779 -36.07 -7.60 13.66
N ASN A 780 -36.64 -6.63 12.95
CA ASN A 780 -37.56 -6.82 11.82
C ASN A 780 -37.00 -6.27 10.50
N ASP A 781 -35.73 -5.87 10.47
CA ASP A 781 -35.04 -5.36 9.29
C ASP A 781 -34.73 -6.50 8.31
N PRO A 782 -34.88 -6.31 6.98
CA PRO A 782 -34.56 -7.35 5.99
C PRO A 782 -33.10 -7.81 5.99
N SER A 783 -32.14 -6.94 6.35
CA SER A 783 -30.73 -7.37 6.52
C SER A 783 -30.58 -8.39 7.65
N LEU A 784 -31.42 -8.27 8.69
CA LEU A 784 -31.46 -9.22 9.80
C LEU A 784 -32.44 -10.39 9.58
N ALA A 785 -32.93 -10.63 8.35
CA ALA A 785 -33.85 -11.74 8.08
C ALA A 785 -33.22 -13.13 8.31
N ASN A 786 -31.91 -13.26 8.12
CA ASN A 786 -31.15 -14.48 8.43
C ASN A 786 -30.71 -14.55 9.91
N CYS A 787 -30.90 -13.46 10.68
CA CYS A 787 -30.60 -13.39 12.12
C CYS A 787 -31.74 -14.03 12.94
N SER A 788 -32.04 -15.29 12.64
CA SER A 788 -33.10 -16.05 13.30
C SER A 788 -32.49 -17.03 14.30
N SER A 789 -33.10 -17.14 15.49
CA SER A 789 -32.61 -17.97 16.59
C SER A 789 -32.41 -19.43 16.18
N LEU A 790 -31.20 -19.95 16.44
CA LEU A 790 -30.76 -21.32 16.17
C LEU A 790 -31.91 -22.33 16.19
N SER A 791 -32.20 -22.93 15.04
CA SER A 791 -33.13 -24.04 14.98
C SER A 791 -32.54 -25.26 15.72
N VAL A 792 -33.41 -26.12 16.26
CA VAL A 792 -33.02 -27.19 17.20
C VAL A 792 -31.99 -28.18 16.60
N ASP A 793 -31.92 -28.27 15.28
CA ASP A 793 -30.96 -29.14 14.58
C ASP A 793 -29.54 -28.53 14.52
N GLU A 794 -29.41 -27.20 14.45
CA GLU A 794 -28.13 -26.48 14.25
C GLU A 794 -27.38 -26.21 15.57
N PHE A 795 -28.09 -26.20 16.71
CA PHE A 795 -27.47 -26.10 18.04
C PHE A 795 -26.55 -27.29 18.37
N SER A 796 -26.57 -28.36 17.56
CA SER A 796 -26.11 -29.70 17.96
C SER A 796 -24.62 -30.00 17.77
N GLU A 797 -23.85 -29.21 17.00
CA GLU A 797 -22.41 -29.48 16.76
C GLU A 797 -21.48 -28.39 17.36
N ASP A 798 -21.70 -27.08 17.14
CA ASP A 798 -20.71 -26.03 17.51
C ASP A 798 -20.97 -25.26 18.84
N SER A 799 -22.10 -25.49 19.53
CA SER A 799 -22.47 -24.74 20.75
C SER A 799 -21.74 -25.19 22.03
N LEU A 800 -21.18 -26.40 22.00
CA LEU A 800 -20.68 -27.16 23.14
C LEU A 800 -19.44 -27.97 22.74
N SER A 801 -18.30 -27.71 23.39
CA SER A 801 -17.05 -28.46 23.18
C SER A 801 -16.69 -29.29 24.42
N VAL A 802 -16.26 -30.54 24.21
CA VAL A 802 -15.97 -31.47 25.32
C VAL A 802 -14.58 -32.08 25.17
N PHE A 803 -13.73 -31.86 26.17
CA PHE A 803 -12.30 -32.15 26.08
C PHE A 803 -11.67 -32.49 27.44
N PRO A 804 -10.57 -33.26 27.50
CA PRO A 804 -10.01 -34.02 26.39
C PRO A 804 -10.87 -35.25 26.06
N ASN A 805 -11.10 -35.52 24.77
CA ASN A 805 -11.71 -36.74 24.27
C ASN A 805 -10.73 -37.41 23.29
N PRO A 806 -10.01 -38.49 23.66
CA PRO A 806 -10.20 -39.32 24.85
C PRO A 806 -9.81 -38.70 26.21
N THR A 807 -10.59 -39.02 27.25
CA THR A 807 -10.36 -38.62 28.65
C THR A 807 -9.59 -39.69 29.43
N GLN A 808 -8.86 -39.27 30.48
CA GLN A 808 -8.17 -40.16 31.43
C GLN A 808 -8.70 -40.05 32.87
N THR A 809 -8.88 -38.84 33.40
CA THR A 809 -9.29 -38.58 34.80
C THR A 809 -10.37 -37.53 34.95
N GLU A 810 -10.51 -36.64 33.97
CA GLU A 810 -11.47 -35.55 33.94
C GLU A 810 -11.91 -35.24 32.51
N LEU A 811 -13.09 -34.65 32.38
CA LEU A 811 -13.75 -34.28 31.13
C LEU A 811 -14.36 -32.91 31.34
N SER A 812 -13.82 -31.90 30.67
CA SER A 812 -14.38 -30.54 30.64
C SER A 812 -15.42 -30.42 29.54
N ILE A 813 -16.46 -29.64 29.83
CA ILE A 813 -17.53 -29.24 28.91
C ILE A 813 -17.52 -27.72 28.91
N SER A 814 -17.31 -27.10 27.75
CA SER A 814 -17.35 -25.65 27.57
C SER A 814 -18.47 -25.25 26.62
N THR A 815 -19.05 -24.08 26.83
CA THR A 815 -20.10 -23.51 25.97
C THR A 815 -19.87 -22.03 25.69
N ARG A 816 -20.29 -21.58 24.51
CA ARG A 816 -20.22 -20.16 24.08
C ARG A 816 -21.32 -19.29 24.70
N TYR A 817 -22.37 -19.87 25.31
CA TYR A 817 -23.52 -19.15 25.86
C TYR A 817 -23.83 -19.60 27.30
N ASP A 818 -24.54 -18.80 28.10
CA ASP A 818 -25.08 -19.28 29.38
C ASP A 818 -26.28 -20.20 29.11
N LEU A 819 -26.12 -21.49 29.39
CA LEU A 819 -27.15 -22.51 29.17
C LEU A 819 -27.98 -22.78 30.43
N GLY A 820 -27.76 -22.02 31.50
CA GLY A 820 -28.48 -22.16 32.75
C GLY A 820 -28.31 -23.55 33.38
N ASN A 821 -29.36 -24.07 34.03
CA ASN A 821 -29.30 -25.35 34.72
C ASN A 821 -29.58 -26.52 33.77
N VAL A 822 -28.52 -27.25 33.40
CA VAL A 822 -28.57 -28.42 32.52
C VAL A 822 -28.50 -29.73 33.31
N ALA A 823 -29.18 -30.76 32.81
CA ALA A 823 -28.99 -32.15 33.21
C ALA A 823 -27.91 -32.81 32.35
N ILE A 824 -26.89 -33.38 32.99
CA ILE A 824 -25.74 -34.02 32.35
C ILE A 824 -25.73 -35.50 32.72
N THR A 825 -25.75 -36.36 31.71
CA THR A 825 -25.82 -37.82 31.85
C THR A 825 -24.70 -38.46 31.05
N LEU A 826 -24.03 -39.46 31.63
CA LEU A 826 -23.06 -40.31 30.93
C LEU A 826 -23.54 -41.77 30.94
N VAL A 827 -23.57 -42.40 29.78
CA VAL A 827 -24.18 -43.72 29.56
C VAL A 827 -23.18 -44.69 28.92
N ASP A 828 -23.08 -45.93 29.41
CA ASP A 828 -22.22 -46.95 28.80
C ASP A 828 -22.87 -47.62 27.57
N ILE A 829 -22.08 -48.36 26.78
CA ILE A 829 -22.53 -49.06 25.55
C ILE A 829 -23.68 -50.06 25.72
N ASN A 830 -24.08 -50.41 26.96
CA ASN A 830 -25.21 -51.28 27.26
C ASN A 830 -26.48 -50.48 27.64
N GLY A 831 -26.45 -49.15 27.53
CA GLY A 831 -27.56 -48.27 27.89
C GLY A 831 -27.69 -47.98 29.39
N ARG A 832 -26.66 -48.28 30.19
CA ARG A 832 -26.64 -48.02 31.64
C ARG A 832 -26.03 -46.65 31.92
N VAL A 833 -26.78 -45.79 32.60
CA VAL A 833 -26.27 -44.54 33.19
C VAL A 833 -25.17 -44.87 34.21
N VAL A 834 -24.01 -44.23 34.08
CA VAL A 834 -22.85 -44.35 34.98
C VAL A 834 -22.54 -43.06 35.73
N LEU A 835 -23.02 -41.92 35.24
CA LEU A 835 -22.94 -40.62 35.89
C LEU A 835 -24.18 -39.80 35.51
N GLU A 836 -24.77 -39.11 36.49
CA GLU A 836 -25.92 -38.22 36.31
C GLU A 836 -25.77 -37.05 37.30
N MET A 837 -25.91 -35.82 36.82
CA MET A 837 -25.81 -34.62 37.65
C MET A 837 -26.59 -33.45 37.02
N GLN A 838 -27.03 -32.50 37.84
CA GLN A 838 -27.45 -31.18 37.36
C GLN A 838 -26.39 -30.14 37.68
N LYS A 839 -26.16 -29.23 36.73
CA LYS A 839 -25.18 -28.16 36.83
C LYS A 839 -25.68 -26.91 36.13
N GLU A 840 -25.37 -25.76 36.70
CA GLU A 840 -25.34 -24.50 35.97
C GLU A 840 -24.15 -24.54 35.01
N LEU A 841 -24.39 -24.26 33.72
CA LEU A 841 -23.40 -24.37 32.63
C LEU A 841 -23.23 -23.02 31.94
N PHE A 842 -22.40 -22.19 32.57
CA PHE A 842 -21.81 -20.98 31.99
C PHE A 842 -20.32 -21.23 31.76
N ASN A 843 -19.78 -20.80 30.62
CA ASN A 843 -18.37 -20.98 30.25
C ASN A 843 -17.95 -22.48 30.35
N THR A 844 -16.87 -22.82 31.06
CA THR A 844 -16.39 -24.22 31.22
C THR A 844 -16.70 -24.83 32.59
N ILE A 845 -17.18 -26.07 32.60
CA ILE A 845 -17.26 -26.94 33.79
C ILE A 845 -16.40 -28.21 33.60
N THR A 846 -15.95 -28.83 34.69
CA THR A 846 -15.17 -30.08 34.65
C THR A 846 -15.81 -31.20 35.47
N ILE A 847 -15.89 -32.39 34.87
CA ILE A 847 -16.46 -33.61 35.45
C ILE A 847 -15.34 -34.63 35.70
N ASN A 848 -15.31 -35.24 36.89
CA ASN A 848 -14.31 -36.25 37.22
C ASN A 848 -14.71 -37.63 36.63
N THR A 849 -13.87 -38.17 35.76
CA THR A 849 -14.08 -39.47 35.09
C THR A 849 -13.21 -40.61 35.66
N SER A 850 -12.42 -40.35 36.70
CA SER A 850 -11.43 -41.29 37.25
C SER A 850 -12.00 -42.61 37.81
N GLN A 851 -13.30 -42.65 38.13
CA GLN A 851 -13.99 -43.87 38.59
C GLN A 851 -14.65 -44.68 37.46
N LEU A 852 -14.61 -44.17 36.22
CA LEU A 852 -15.11 -44.87 35.04
C LEU A 852 -14.08 -45.87 34.51
N GLN A 853 -14.55 -46.99 33.98
CA GLN A 853 -13.69 -48.00 33.35
C GLN A 853 -13.28 -47.54 31.95
N SER A 854 -12.11 -47.99 31.48
CA SER A 854 -11.69 -47.78 30.09
C SER A 854 -12.74 -48.36 29.13
N GLY A 855 -13.21 -47.56 28.18
CA GLY A 855 -14.35 -47.91 27.33
C GLY A 855 -14.97 -46.73 26.59
N LEU A 856 -16.11 -46.98 25.96
CA LEU A 856 -16.88 -45.98 25.23
C LEU A 856 -18.13 -45.58 26.02
N TYR A 857 -18.42 -44.29 26.03
CA TYR A 857 -19.57 -43.69 26.69
C TYR A 857 -20.28 -42.71 25.74
N ILE A 858 -21.57 -42.51 25.97
CA ILE A 858 -22.34 -41.40 25.38
C ILE A 858 -22.57 -40.38 26.48
N LEU A 859 -22.13 -39.14 26.24
CA LEU A 859 -22.51 -37.96 27.00
C LEU A 859 -23.82 -37.42 26.43
N SER A 860 -24.72 -37.01 27.31
CA SER A 860 -25.97 -36.33 26.97
C SER A 860 -26.14 -35.13 27.88
N ILE A 861 -26.31 -33.95 27.30
CA ILE A 861 -26.54 -32.68 27.98
C ILE A 861 -27.93 -32.20 27.57
N LYS A 862 -28.73 -31.75 28.53
CA LYS A 862 -30.09 -31.28 28.28
C LYS A 862 -30.46 -30.09 29.17
N GLY A 863 -30.74 -28.95 28.54
CA GLY A 863 -31.40 -27.81 29.17
C GLY A 863 -32.92 -27.89 29.02
N ASP A 864 -33.59 -26.75 29.24
CA ASP A 864 -35.05 -26.64 29.07
C ASP A 864 -35.46 -26.78 27.59
N ASP A 865 -34.77 -26.06 26.67
CA ASP A 865 -35.13 -25.98 25.25
C ASP A 865 -34.15 -26.69 24.27
N PHE A 866 -33.05 -27.30 24.75
CA PHE A 866 -32.06 -27.97 23.88
C PHE A 866 -31.63 -29.36 24.39
N SER A 867 -31.07 -30.19 23.51
CA SER A 867 -30.38 -31.43 23.89
C SER A 867 -29.20 -31.74 22.97
N TYR A 868 -28.03 -31.97 23.57
CA TYR A 868 -26.76 -32.26 22.90
C TYR A 868 -26.27 -33.66 23.31
N ASN A 869 -25.60 -34.39 22.40
CA ASN A 869 -25.11 -35.74 22.68
C ASN A 869 -23.76 -36.00 21.98
N GLU A 870 -22.75 -36.47 22.72
CA GLU A 870 -21.41 -36.74 22.17
C GLU A 870 -20.86 -38.10 22.59
N LYS A 871 -19.90 -38.62 21.82
CA LYS A 871 -19.28 -39.93 21.97
C LYS A 871 -17.93 -39.81 22.68
N ILE A 872 -17.91 -40.07 23.99
CA ILE A 872 -16.72 -39.94 24.83
C ILE A 872 -15.94 -41.26 24.90
N ILE A 873 -14.62 -41.19 24.65
CA ILE A 873 -13.69 -42.31 24.83
C ILE A 873 -12.96 -42.14 26.17
N LYS A 874 -13.03 -43.16 27.03
CA LYS A 874 -12.24 -43.23 28.27
C LYS A 874 -11.10 -44.22 28.09
N ASN A 875 -9.87 -43.75 28.22
CA ASN A 875 -8.66 -44.59 28.26
C ASN A 875 -8.42 -45.12 29.69
#